data_AF-A0A939L4V3-F1
#
_entry.id   AF-A0A939L4V3-F1
#
_cell.length_a   1.000
_cell.length_b   1.000
_cell.length_c   1.000
_cell.angle_alpha   90.00
_cell.angle_beta   90.00
_cell.angle_gamma   90.00
#
_symmetry.space_group_name_H-M   'P 1'
#
loop_
_entity.id
_entity.type
_entity.pdbx_description
1 polymer ?
#
loop_
_entity_poly.entity_id
_entity_poly.type
_entity_poly.pdbx_seq_one_letter_code
_entity_poly.pdbx_strand_id
1 'polypeptide(L)'
;MAEHRVRVTQDSASRWRRRAGEYDTLAEALAAAEPGDTVTVRPGTFRENVLLDKPVTIVPAQGPGTVRIEPASGVAITVTAAATVRDLVVEGGDTSTPAVLVTGPQAAPAFSGCRIETRSATGVEVTGGARPTLRGCVIANPAGLGLRLRGEGTAAAFEDCEVAAAGQAGLAVLGGATAALDRCRVHHASGAGVLLSDPGSVAELTGCEIYEIRGSGVQAEAQAGGRLVDCEIHRVTGNGLTLDGEAELVLTGCRVHDLPENGADLRGRSRLSLDHSTVRDFGRGALSVWDQGTEAVAESCQIHGSTGEYPALWVSDGARLTLTDCSLHDLPDALFVLDRDSAAVAQGCSFSRIRSSAVSVSGGATVSLAACRVQEAGTGLWFRDHGSGGLLTDCEISDVATGVIVTKGADPVLRDCTVRASTDAGVYISAQGRGTFEDCRVSHGKGFGFHVIDGCRTQLTRCRAEQNARAGFEFSEPGPVTEGCTSDDVGSAAPVGGGVGAEVPGPRTAQLAAAVPVLAAAPGAAAAAAGSAIGPIPDCRPAEEALAELDSLVGLATVKQEVRTLIDLISVGRRRRQAGLKAPSLRRHLVFTGAPGTGKTTVARLYGEILASLGVLQRGHLVEVARVDLVGEHIGSTAIRTAAAFDRARGGVLFIDEAYALAPEDGARDFGREAIDTLVKLMEDHRDEVVVIVAGYTAEMERFLSANPGVSSRFSRTITFPDYTADELLEIARAQCAEHEYALSEATEGALLDHFAGLERGPNFGNGRTARQVFETMVERHAVRVAALADPSTEELQLLVPADLPVVPLP
;
A
#
# COMPACT_ATOMS: atom_id res chain seq x y z
N MET A 1 -27.79 -46.37 -26.33
CA MET A 1 -28.81 -46.19 -25.28
C MET A 1 -28.37 -47.02 -24.10
N ALA A 2 -27.48 -46.49 -23.26
CA ALA A 2 -27.05 -47.17 -22.04
C ALA A 2 -27.97 -46.69 -20.91
N GLU A 3 -28.71 -47.61 -20.31
CA GLU A 3 -29.75 -47.34 -19.32
C GLU A 3 -29.16 -46.69 -18.05
N HIS A 4 -29.52 -45.41 -17.82
CA HIS A 4 -29.29 -44.69 -16.58
C HIS A 4 -30.16 -45.31 -15.48
N ARG A 5 -29.66 -46.32 -14.75
CA ARG A 5 -30.43 -46.94 -13.64
C ARG A 5 -29.86 -46.53 -12.29
N VAL A 6 -30.65 -45.80 -11.50
CA VAL A 6 -30.38 -45.46 -10.10
C VAL A 6 -30.97 -46.54 -9.21
N ARG A 7 -30.19 -47.06 -8.25
CA ARG A 7 -30.65 -48.12 -7.35
C ARG A 7 -30.75 -47.61 -5.91
N VAL A 8 -31.94 -47.68 -5.34
CA VAL A 8 -32.13 -47.40 -3.90
C VAL A 8 -31.93 -48.69 -3.12
N THR A 9 -31.01 -48.67 -2.15
CA THR A 9 -30.75 -49.77 -1.21
C THR A 9 -31.12 -49.32 0.19
N GLN A 10 -32.19 -49.90 0.74
CA GLN A 10 -32.56 -49.68 2.13
C GLN A 10 -31.66 -50.50 3.06
N ASP A 11 -30.94 -49.84 3.97
CA ASP A 11 -30.19 -50.53 5.03
C ASP A 11 -31.08 -50.71 6.26
N SER A 12 -32.12 -51.53 6.11
CA SER A 12 -32.95 -51.97 7.23
C SER A 12 -32.34 -53.21 7.88
N ALA A 13 -32.13 -53.17 9.20
CA ALA A 13 -31.75 -54.34 10.02
C ALA A 13 -32.77 -55.50 9.94
N SER A 14 -33.98 -55.26 9.41
CA SER A 14 -34.99 -56.29 9.17
C SER A 14 -34.85 -56.91 7.76
N ARG A 15 -34.68 -58.23 7.69
CA ARG A 15 -34.54 -59.01 6.45
C ARG A 15 -35.77 -58.94 5.52
N TRP A 16 -36.93 -58.49 6.02
CA TRP A 16 -38.23 -58.54 5.33
C TRP A 16 -38.62 -57.24 4.62
N ARG A 17 -37.87 -56.13 4.80
CA ARG A 17 -38.16 -54.82 4.18
C ARG A 17 -37.21 -54.41 3.04
N ARG A 18 -36.29 -55.26 2.59
CA ARG A 18 -35.40 -54.93 1.46
C ARG A 18 -36.18 -54.88 0.13
N ARG A 19 -36.77 -53.72 -0.21
CA ARG A 19 -37.18 -53.41 -1.58
C ARG A 19 -36.02 -52.69 -2.27
N ALA A 20 -35.46 -53.30 -3.30
CA ALA A 20 -34.57 -52.62 -4.23
C ALA A 20 -35.43 -52.11 -5.40
N GLY A 21 -35.60 -50.80 -5.49
CA GLY A 21 -36.18 -50.15 -6.67
C GLY A 21 -35.05 -49.71 -7.61
N GLU A 22 -35.21 -49.98 -8.90
CA GLU A 22 -34.43 -49.33 -9.95
C GLU A 22 -35.29 -48.21 -10.55
N TYR A 23 -34.71 -47.01 -10.68
CA TYR A 23 -35.35 -45.81 -11.19
C TYR A 23 -34.55 -45.22 -12.34
N ASP A 24 -35.20 -44.47 -13.23
CA ASP A 24 -34.58 -43.89 -14.41
C ASP A 24 -33.95 -42.51 -14.12
N THR A 25 -34.34 -41.85 -13.03
CA THR A 25 -33.84 -40.52 -12.62
C THR A 25 -33.44 -40.48 -11.14
N LEU A 26 -32.55 -39.55 -10.77
CA LEU A 26 -32.21 -39.31 -9.36
C LEU A 26 -33.41 -38.75 -8.59
N ALA A 27 -34.20 -37.86 -9.20
CA ALA A 27 -35.36 -37.26 -8.56
C ALA A 27 -36.40 -38.32 -8.14
N GLU A 28 -36.72 -39.28 -9.01
CA GLU A 28 -37.64 -40.38 -8.67
C GLU A 28 -37.08 -41.27 -7.55
N ALA A 29 -35.79 -41.60 -7.60
CA ALA A 29 -35.12 -42.40 -6.58
C ALA A 29 -35.17 -41.71 -5.20
N LEU A 30 -34.95 -40.40 -5.15
CA LEU A 30 -34.97 -39.60 -3.92
C LEU A 30 -36.40 -39.39 -3.39
N ALA A 31 -37.38 -39.21 -4.29
CA ALA A 31 -38.78 -39.16 -3.92
C ALA A 31 -39.24 -40.45 -3.23
N ALA A 32 -38.78 -41.60 -3.74
CA ALA A 32 -39.11 -42.92 -3.21
C ALA A 32 -38.27 -43.33 -1.98
N ALA A 33 -37.12 -42.70 -1.74
CA ALA A 33 -36.27 -43.01 -0.59
C ALA A 33 -36.90 -42.58 0.74
N GLU A 34 -36.73 -43.43 1.76
CA GLU A 34 -37.07 -43.11 3.15
C GLU A 34 -35.87 -42.49 3.89
N PRO A 35 -36.08 -41.70 4.95
CA PRO A 35 -35.00 -41.22 5.82
C PRO A 35 -34.06 -42.35 6.27
N GLY A 36 -32.76 -42.20 6.02
CA GLY A 36 -31.71 -43.19 6.33
C GLY A 36 -31.32 -44.10 5.17
N ASP A 37 -32.05 -44.08 4.05
CA ASP A 37 -31.75 -44.93 2.91
C ASP A 37 -30.46 -44.52 2.18
N THR A 38 -29.80 -45.51 1.56
CA THR A 38 -28.63 -45.29 0.69
C THR A 38 -29.03 -45.41 -0.77
N VAL A 39 -28.89 -44.32 -1.52
CA VAL A 39 -29.10 -44.24 -2.96
C VAL A 39 -27.77 -44.50 -3.67
N THR A 40 -27.65 -45.68 -4.28
CA THR A 40 -26.47 -46.09 -5.04
C THR A 40 -26.67 -45.77 -6.52
N VAL A 41 -25.83 -44.89 -7.06
CA VAL A 41 -25.99 -44.35 -8.41
C VAL A 41 -25.00 -45.02 -9.38
N ARG A 42 -25.48 -45.59 -10.48
CA ARG A 42 -24.60 -46.15 -11.53
C ARG A 42 -23.88 -45.01 -12.29
N PRO A 43 -22.71 -45.28 -12.88
CA PRO A 43 -21.99 -44.27 -13.65
C PRO A 43 -22.85 -43.64 -14.74
N GLY A 44 -22.75 -42.32 -14.87
CA GLY A 44 -23.50 -41.56 -15.87
C GLY A 44 -23.62 -40.08 -15.54
N THR A 45 -24.06 -39.32 -16.54
CA THR A 45 -24.41 -37.91 -16.42
C THR A 45 -25.91 -37.76 -16.24
N PHE A 46 -26.32 -37.07 -15.19
CA PHE A 46 -27.71 -36.80 -14.81
C PHE A 46 -27.99 -35.32 -15.04
N ARG A 47 -28.90 -35.03 -16.00
CA ARG A 47 -29.25 -33.67 -16.42
C ARG A 47 -30.53 -33.19 -15.75
N GLU A 48 -30.53 -33.20 -14.43
CA GLU A 48 -31.66 -32.84 -13.59
C GLU A 48 -31.19 -32.10 -12.34
N ASN A 49 -32.06 -31.27 -11.77
CA ASN A 49 -31.82 -30.59 -10.50
C ASN A 49 -32.16 -31.54 -9.36
N VAL A 50 -31.24 -31.69 -8.40
CA VAL A 50 -31.37 -32.66 -7.31
C VAL A 50 -31.78 -31.95 -6.01
N LEU A 51 -32.89 -32.37 -5.41
CA LEU A 51 -33.35 -31.88 -4.10
C LEU A 51 -33.15 -32.94 -3.02
N LEU A 52 -32.41 -32.58 -1.97
CA LEU A 52 -32.17 -33.41 -0.78
C LEU A 52 -32.93 -32.83 0.41
N ASP A 53 -34.19 -33.21 0.53
CA ASP A 53 -35.13 -32.79 1.59
C ASP A 53 -35.30 -33.84 2.71
N LYS A 54 -34.61 -34.97 2.59
CA LYS A 54 -34.58 -36.07 3.59
C LYS A 54 -33.14 -36.44 3.93
N PRO A 55 -32.88 -37.01 5.13
CA PRO A 55 -31.56 -37.48 5.51
C PRO A 55 -31.24 -38.81 4.81
N VAL A 56 -30.81 -38.73 3.56
CA VAL A 56 -30.43 -39.89 2.72
C VAL A 56 -28.93 -39.88 2.44
N THR A 57 -28.35 -41.03 2.10
CA THR A 57 -26.95 -41.14 1.68
C THR A 57 -26.87 -41.40 0.18
N ILE A 58 -26.12 -40.58 -0.57
CA ILE A 58 -25.91 -40.77 -2.00
C ILE A 58 -24.45 -41.17 -2.24
N VAL A 59 -24.26 -42.29 -2.96
CA VAL A 59 -22.94 -42.86 -3.26
C VAL A 59 -22.87 -43.39 -4.72
N PRO A 60 -21.75 -43.21 -5.42
CA PRO A 60 -21.51 -43.88 -6.69
C PRO A 60 -21.32 -45.39 -6.53
N ALA A 61 -21.85 -46.18 -7.47
CA ALA A 61 -21.71 -47.63 -7.48
C ALA A 61 -20.30 -48.11 -7.85
N GLN A 62 -19.55 -47.31 -8.62
CA GLN A 62 -18.24 -47.71 -9.20
C GLN A 62 -17.11 -46.76 -8.78
N GLY A 63 -17.27 -46.04 -7.67
CA GLY A 63 -16.25 -45.15 -7.12
C GLY A 63 -16.32 -43.70 -7.62
N PRO A 64 -15.36 -42.86 -7.19
CA PRO A 64 -15.41 -41.41 -7.39
C PRO A 64 -15.29 -41.00 -8.85
N GLY A 65 -15.92 -39.87 -9.19
CA GLY A 65 -15.87 -39.31 -10.53
C GLY A 65 -16.80 -39.97 -11.55
N THR A 66 -17.47 -41.08 -11.18
CA THR A 66 -18.29 -41.85 -12.12
C THR A 66 -19.71 -41.30 -12.30
N VAL A 67 -20.20 -40.51 -11.34
CA VAL A 67 -21.54 -39.92 -11.33
C VAL A 67 -21.41 -38.41 -11.42
N ARG A 68 -22.05 -37.83 -12.46
CA ARG A 68 -22.03 -36.40 -12.73
C ARG A 68 -23.44 -35.83 -12.71
N ILE A 69 -23.64 -34.73 -11.98
CA ILE A 69 -24.88 -33.95 -11.96
C ILE A 69 -24.63 -32.65 -12.74
N GLU A 70 -25.35 -32.46 -13.84
CA GLU A 70 -25.15 -31.38 -14.81
C GLU A 70 -26.53 -30.86 -15.30
N PRO A 71 -27.27 -30.09 -14.49
CA PRO A 71 -28.56 -29.55 -14.91
C PRO A 71 -28.38 -28.54 -16.05
N ALA A 72 -29.41 -28.37 -16.88
CA ALA A 72 -29.40 -27.36 -17.94
C ALA A 72 -29.52 -25.91 -17.40
N SER A 73 -30.21 -25.72 -16.27
CA SER A 73 -30.37 -24.42 -15.59
C SER A 73 -30.71 -24.59 -14.11
N GLY A 74 -30.55 -23.54 -13.31
CA GLY A 74 -30.80 -23.55 -11.88
C GLY A 74 -29.72 -24.26 -11.05
N VAL A 75 -30.04 -24.51 -9.79
CA VAL A 75 -29.13 -25.13 -8.81
C VAL A 75 -29.01 -26.63 -9.06
N ALA A 76 -27.79 -27.15 -9.15
CA ALA A 76 -27.54 -28.58 -9.39
C ALA A 76 -27.92 -29.45 -8.21
N ILE A 77 -27.54 -29.04 -6.99
CA ILE A 77 -27.93 -29.72 -5.76
C ILE A 77 -28.45 -28.69 -4.75
N THR A 78 -29.71 -28.85 -4.36
CA THR A 78 -30.30 -28.11 -3.24
C THR A 78 -30.45 -29.04 -2.05
N VAL A 79 -29.95 -28.65 -0.88
CA VAL A 79 -29.99 -29.45 0.34
C VAL A 79 -30.66 -28.70 1.48
N THR A 80 -31.74 -29.27 2.00
CA THR A 80 -32.53 -28.70 3.10
C THR A 80 -32.59 -29.62 4.34
N ALA A 81 -32.01 -30.80 4.25
CA ALA A 81 -31.95 -31.80 5.32
C ALA A 81 -30.50 -32.29 5.60
N ALA A 82 -30.33 -33.11 6.63
CA ALA A 82 -29.06 -33.73 7.01
C ALA A 82 -28.70 -34.93 6.09
N ALA A 83 -28.55 -34.68 4.79
CA ALA A 83 -28.18 -35.67 3.80
C ALA A 83 -26.65 -35.91 3.76
N THR A 84 -26.22 -37.09 3.31
CA THR A 84 -24.81 -37.41 3.06
C THR A 84 -24.58 -37.57 1.57
N VAL A 85 -23.62 -36.85 1.01
CA VAL A 85 -23.26 -36.89 -0.40
C VAL A 85 -21.79 -37.27 -0.53
N ARG A 86 -21.48 -38.34 -1.26
CA ARG A 86 -20.09 -38.80 -1.41
C ARG A 86 -19.70 -38.91 -2.87
N ASP A 87 -18.46 -38.52 -3.18
CA ASP A 87 -17.75 -38.90 -4.40
C ASP A 87 -18.45 -38.49 -5.72
N LEU A 88 -19.33 -37.49 -5.67
CA LEU A 88 -20.07 -36.97 -6.81
C LEU A 88 -19.31 -35.84 -7.53
N VAL A 89 -19.52 -35.74 -8.85
CA VAL A 89 -19.12 -34.58 -9.64
C VAL A 89 -20.33 -33.70 -9.88
N VAL A 90 -20.23 -32.41 -9.56
CA VAL A 90 -21.28 -31.42 -9.75
C VAL A 90 -20.78 -30.37 -10.72
N GLU A 91 -21.50 -30.19 -11.83
CA GLU A 91 -21.21 -29.17 -12.83
C GLU A 91 -22.42 -28.22 -12.95
N GLY A 92 -22.25 -26.97 -12.52
CA GLY A 92 -23.25 -25.92 -12.67
C GLY A 92 -22.95 -25.01 -13.86
N GLY A 93 -23.99 -24.60 -14.58
CA GLY A 93 -23.86 -23.71 -15.74
C GLY A 93 -24.59 -22.38 -15.62
N ASP A 94 -25.42 -22.21 -14.59
CA ASP A 94 -26.26 -21.02 -14.41
C ASP A 94 -25.50 -19.94 -13.63
N THR A 95 -25.22 -18.82 -14.29
CA THR A 95 -24.47 -17.68 -13.74
C THR A 95 -25.26 -16.83 -12.75
N SER A 96 -26.56 -17.11 -12.56
CA SER A 96 -27.43 -16.38 -11.63
C SER A 96 -27.70 -17.14 -10.32
N THR A 97 -27.34 -18.42 -10.27
CA THR A 97 -27.61 -19.30 -9.12
C THR A 97 -26.34 -20.02 -8.68
N PRO A 98 -26.28 -20.53 -7.44
CA PRO A 98 -25.17 -21.38 -7.00
C PRO A 98 -25.24 -22.78 -7.62
N ALA A 99 -24.11 -23.48 -7.74
CA ALA A 99 -24.12 -24.89 -8.17
C ALA A 99 -24.65 -25.81 -7.06
N VAL A 100 -24.24 -25.57 -5.81
CA VAL A 100 -24.77 -26.26 -4.62
C VAL A 100 -25.32 -25.23 -3.65
N LEU A 101 -26.59 -25.39 -3.28
CA LEU A 101 -27.27 -24.55 -2.27
C LEU A 101 -27.60 -25.40 -1.04
N VAL A 102 -27.06 -25.02 0.11
CA VAL A 102 -27.45 -25.57 1.41
C VAL A 102 -28.24 -24.51 2.17
N THR A 103 -29.51 -24.78 2.47
CA THR A 103 -30.38 -23.76 3.07
C THR A 103 -31.36 -24.35 4.08
N GLY A 104 -31.59 -23.60 5.15
CA GLY A 104 -32.57 -23.90 6.19
C GLY A 104 -31.94 -24.41 7.49
N PRO A 105 -32.63 -24.21 8.64
CA PRO A 105 -32.05 -24.41 9.97
C PRO A 105 -31.83 -25.89 10.32
N GLN A 106 -32.44 -26.81 9.58
CA GLN A 106 -32.25 -28.26 9.74
C GLN A 106 -31.26 -28.85 8.74
N ALA A 107 -30.72 -28.03 7.83
CA ALA A 107 -29.79 -28.47 6.80
C ALA A 107 -28.38 -28.59 7.38
N ALA A 108 -27.99 -29.80 7.78
CA ALA A 108 -26.64 -30.13 8.22
C ALA A 108 -26.05 -31.29 7.40
N PRO A 109 -25.88 -31.13 6.07
CA PRO A 109 -25.41 -32.21 5.24
C PRO A 109 -23.90 -32.45 5.34
N ALA A 110 -23.48 -33.67 5.04
CA ALA A 110 -22.09 -34.06 4.97
C ALA A 110 -21.68 -34.36 3.52
N PHE A 111 -20.77 -33.58 2.96
CA PHE A 111 -20.14 -33.85 1.67
C PHE A 111 -18.76 -34.46 1.87
N SER A 112 -18.43 -35.51 1.13
CA SER A 112 -17.12 -36.16 1.21
C SER A 112 -16.60 -36.55 -0.18
N GLY A 113 -15.38 -36.13 -0.53
CA GLY A 113 -14.77 -36.50 -1.81
C GLY A 113 -15.48 -35.92 -3.04
N CYS A 114 -16.34 -34.92 -2.86
CA CYS A 114 -17.10 -34.33 -3.96
C CYS A 114 -16.24 -33.33 -4.74
N ARG A 115 -16.48 -33.28 -6.06
CA ARG A 115 -15.83 -32.33 -6.97
C ARG A 115 -16.87 -31.43 -7.59
N ILE A 116 -16.77 -30.13 -7.35
CA ILE A 116 -17.71 -29.11 -7.79
C ILE A 116 -16.96 -28.23 -8.79
N GLU A 117 -17.16 -28.49 -10.08
CA GLU A 117 -16.51 -27.78 -11.19
C GLU A 117 -17.58 -27.01 -11.95
N THR A 118 -17.71 -25.71 -11.70
CA THR A 118 -18.87 -24.94 -12.15
C THR A 118 -18.49 -23.60 -12.78
N ARG A 119 -19.44 -22.99 -13.50
CA ARG A 119 -19.36 -21.58 -13.96
C ARG A 119 -20.56 -20.78 -13.44
N SER A 120 -21.03 -21.13 -12.25
CA SER A 120 -22.16 -20.52 -11.57
C SER A 120 -21.82 -19.21 -10.86
N ALA A 121 -22.84 -18.49 -10.36
CA ALA A 121 -22.62 -17.32 -9.50
C ALA A 121 -21.76 -17.66 -8.27
N THR A 122 -21.94 -18.86 -7.73
CA THR A 122 -21.20 -19.39 -6.58
C THR A 122 -21.04 -20.90 -6.71
N GLY A 123 -19.89 -21.44 -6.28
CA GLY A 123 -19.65 -22.89 -6.21
C GLY A 123 -20.57 -23.55 -5.20
N VAL A 124 -20.36 -23.22 -3.92
CA VAL A 124 -21.24 -23.66 -2.82
C VAL A 124 -21.73 -22.46 -2.05
N GLU A 125 -23.04 -22.37 -1.89
CA GLU A 125 -23.69 -21.37 -1.06
C GLU A 125 -24.35 -22.02 0.15
N VAL A 126 -24.09 -21.46 1.33
CA VAL A 126 -24.68 -21.88 2.60
C VAL A 126 -25.44 -20.70 3.20
N THR A 127 -26.71 -20.90 3.53
CA THR A 127 -27.55 -19.83 4.08
C THR A 127 -28.68 -20.37 4.96
N GLY A 128 -29.50 -19.47 5.51
CA GLY A 128 -30.71 -19.80 6.25
C GLY A 128 -30.47 -20.60 7.53
N GLY A 129 -29.32 -20.40 8.19
CA GLY A 129 -28.97 -21.11 9.43
C GLY A 129 -28.43 -22.52 9.22
N ALA A 130 -28.09 -22.88 7.98
CA ALA A 130 -27.56 -24.20 7.64
C ALA A 130 -26.16 -24.44 8.23
N ARG A 131 -25.83 -25.72 8.44
CA ARG A 131 -24.60 -26.21 9.09
C ARG A 131 -23.91 -27.39 8.39
N PRO A 132 -23.50 -27.26 7.11
CA PRO A 132 -22.86 -28.35 6.39
C PRO A 132 -21.43 -28.64 6.87
N THR A 133 -20.98 -29.87 6.62
CA THR A 133 -19.57 -30.28 6.73
C THR A 133 -19.09 -30.80 5.38
N LEU A 134 -17.98 -30.26 4.87
CA LEU A 134 -17.33 -30.71 3.64
C LEU A 134 -15.96 -31.29 3.97
N ARG A 135 -15.66 -32.49 3.46
CA ARG A 135 -14.39 -33.20 3.70
C ARG A 135 -13.75 -33.64 2.40
N GLY A 136 -12.49 -33.30 2.16
CA GLY A 136 -11.79 -33.75 0.95
C GLY A 136 -12.46 -33.31 -0.36
N CYS A 137 -13.15 -32.17 -0.34
CA CYS A 137 -13.91 -31.68 -1.49
C CYS A 137 -13.07 -30.67 -2.29
N VAL A 138 -13.25 -30.67 -3.62
CA VAL A 138 -12.61 -29.71 -4.53
C VAL A 138 -13.70 -28.82 -5.13
N ILE A 139 -13.56 -27.51 -4.98
CA ILE A 139 -14.48 -26.51 -5.51
C ILE A 139 -13.73 -25.59 -6.48
N ALA A 140 -14.13 -25.59 -7.74
CA ALA A 140 -13.58 -24.72 -8.77
C ALA A 140 -14.69 -23.92 -9.47
N ASN A 141 -14.60 -22.58 -9.42
CA ASN A 141 -15.59 -21.70 -10.03
C ASN A 141 -15.00 -20.43 -10.68
N PRO A 142 -14.49 -20.49 -11.92
CA PRO A 142 -13.89 -19.34 -12.59
C PRO A 142 -14.85 -18.21 -12.94
N ALA A 143 -16.17 -18.40 -12.81
CA ALA A 143 -17.16 -17.37 -13.15
C ALA A 143 -17.60 -16.51 -11.95
N GLY A 144 -17.34 -16.93 -10.71
CA GLY A 144 -17.87 -16.26 -9.53
C GLY A 144 -17.14 -16.66 -8.25
N LEU A 145 -17.88 -16.70 -7.14
CA LEU A 145 -17.34 -17.07 -5.83
C LEU A 145 -17.10 -18.58 -5.74
N GLY A 146 -16.04 -18.99 -5.04
CA GLY A 146 -15.84 -20.41 -4.69
C GLY A 146 -16.88 -20.86 -3.66
N LEU A 147 -16.82 -20.27 -2.48
CA LEU A 147 -17.70 -20.52 -1.33
C LEU A 147 -18.36 -19.22 -0.86
N ARG A 148 -19.66 -19.26 -0.58
CA ARG A 148 -20.40 -18.16 0.06
C ARG A 148 -21.17 -18.66 1.28
N LEU A 149 -20.91 -18.08 2.44
CA LEU A 149 -21.73 -18.26 3.63
C LEU A 149 -22.43 -16.95 3.93
N ARG A 150 -23.75 -16.97 4.13
CA ARG A 150 -24.52 -15.75 4.42
C ARG A 150 -25.65 -15.97 5.40
N GLY A 151 -25.73 -15.05 6.37
CA GLY A 151 -26.88 -14.88 7.27
C GLY A 151 -26.64 -15.48 8.64
N GLU A 152 -27.20 -14.82 9.66
CA GLU A 152 -27.01 -15.19 11.06
C GLU A 152 -27.34 -16.66 11.35
N GLY A 153 -26.53 -17.27 12.22
CA GLY A 153 -26.69 -18.68 12.63
C GLY A 153 -26.22 -19.70 11.60
N THR A 154 -25.85 -19.26 10.39
CA THR A 154 -25.23 -20.09 9.35
C THR A 154 -23.78 -20.37 9.74
N ALA A 155 -23.38 -21.64 9.71
CA ALA A 155 -22.00 -22.04 9.95
C ALA A 155 -21.60 -23.12 8.95
N ALA A 156 -20.34 -23.22 8.54
CA ALA A 156 -19.88 -24.36 7.74
C ALA A 156 -18.47 -24.79 8.13
N ALA A 157 -18.25 -26.10 8.15
CA ALA A 157 -16.96 -26.71 8.44
C ALA A 157 -16.37 -27.35 7.17
N PHE A 158 -15.12 -27.05 6.87
CA PHE A 158 -14.37 -27.56 5.73
C PHE A 158 -13.09 -28.22 6.24
N GLU A 159 -12.86 -29.48 5.89
CA GLU A 159 -11.67 -30.24 6.29
C GLU A 159 -10.99 -30.82 5.06
N ASP A 160 -9.68 -30.60 4.92
CA ASP A 160 -8.88 -31.10 3.79
C ASP A 160 -9.48 -30.71 2.42
N CYS A 161 -10.11 -29.53 2.32
CA CYS A 161 -10.80 -29.07 1.10
C CYS A 161 -9.92 -28.13 0.27
N GLU A 162 -10.18 -28.08 -1.03
CA GLU A 162 -9.49 -27.20 -1.98
C GLU A 162 -10.49 -26.29 -2.67
N VAL A 163 -10.26 -24.98 -2.60
CA VAL A 163 -11.02 -23.96 -3.31
C VAL A 163 -10.08 -23.32 -4.33
N ALA A 164 -10.32 -23.59 -5.60
CA ALA A 164 -9.43 -23.23 -6.69
C ALA A 164 -10.12 -22.33 -7.72
N ALA A 165 -9.34 -21.51 -8.41
CA ALA A 165 -9.75 -20.81 -9.63
C ALA A 165 -11.06 -20.03 -9.47
N ALA A 166 -11.27 -19.34 -8.35
CA ALA A 166 -12.44 -18.50 -8.16
C ALA A 166 -12.35 -17.23 -9.02
N GLY A 167 -13.40 -16.92 -9.79
CA GLY A 167 -13.48 -15.69 -10.59
C GLY A 167 -13.60 -14.42 -9.74
N GLN A 168 -13.97 -14.56 -8.47
CA GLN A 168 -14.03 -13.50 -7.46
C GLN A 168 -13.26 -13.95 -6.21
N ALA A 169 -13.86 -13.87 -5.02
CA ALA A 169 -13.25 -14.39 -3.79
C ALA A 169 -13.31 -15.93 -3.69
N GLY A 170 -12.28 -16.52 -3.09
CA GLY A 170 -12.26 -17.95 -2.80
C GLY A 170 -13.33 -18.34 -1.79
N LEU A 171 -13.30 -17.71 -0.63
CA LEU A 171 -14.29 -17.85 0.44
C LEU A 171 -14.84 -16.46 0.80
N ALA A 172 -16.17 -16.29 0.78
CA ALA A 172 -16.84 -15.11 1.28
C ALA A 172 -17.76 -15.48 2.47
N VAL A 173 -17.52 -14.86 3.63
CA VAL A 173 -18.33 -15.00 4.84
C VAL A 173 -19.01 -13.66 5.12
N LEU A 174 -20.34 -13.68 5.05
CA LEU A 174 -21.19 -12.48 5.02
C LEU A 174 -22.33 -12.58 6.03
N GLY A 175 -22.89 -11.43 6.41
CA GLY A 175 -24.10 -11.30 7.20
C GLY A 175 -24.13 -12.10 8.51
N GLY A 176 -23.04 -12.13 9.27
CA GLY A 176 -23.01 -12.80 10.57
C GLY A 176 -22.81 -14.32 10.53
N ALA A 177 -22.31 -14.86 9.42
CA ALA A 177 -22.06 -16.28 9.26
C ALA A 177 -20.69 -16.70 9.84
N THR A 178 -20.47 -18.00 10.05
CA THR A 178 -19.21 -18.54 10.59
C THR A 178 -18.61 -19.62 9.69
N ALA A 179 -17.35 -19.47 9.27
CA ALA A 179 -16.62 -20.51 8.53
C ALA A 179 -15.52 -21.12 9.41
N ALA A 180 -15.39 -22.44 9.41
CA ALA A 180 -14.29 -23.16 10.03
C ALA A 180 -13.55 -23.99 8.97
N LEU A 181 -12.26 -23.73 8.76
CA LEU A 181 -11.42 -24.41 7.79
C LEU A 181 -10.26 -25.10 8.51
N ASP A 182 -10.11 -26.41 8.30
CA ASP A 182 -8.99 -27.22 8.80
C ASP A 182 -8.23 -27.83 7.63
N ARG A 183 -6.93 -27.55 7.52
CA ARG A 183 -6.03 -28.07 6.47
C ARG A 183 -6.55 -27.84 5.05
N CYS A 184 -7.22 -26.70 4.84
CA CYS A 184 -7.78 -26.33 3.54
C CYS A 184 -6.80 -25.49 2.72
N ARG A 185 -6.96 -25.55 1.39
CA ARG A 185 -6.20 -24.72 0.44
C ARG A 185 -7.15 -23.80 -0.32
N VAL A 186 -6.83 -22.51 -0.36
CA VAL A 186 -7.56 -21.51 -1.15
C VAL A 186 -6.57 -20.87 -2.12
N HIS A 187 -6.78 -21.03 -3.43
CA HIS A 187 -5.81 -20.53 -4.40
C HIS A 187 -6.38 -20.14 -5.75
N HIS A 188 -5.63 -19.32 -6.49
CA HIS A 188 -5.99 -18.86 -7.84
C HIS A 188 -7.32 -18.08 -7.87
N ALA A 189 -7.65 -17.38 -6.78
CA ALA A 189 -8.80 -16.48 -6.75
C ALA A 189 -8.44 -15.15 -7.41
N SER A 190 -9.37 -14.56 -8.16
CA SER A 190 -9.15 -13.27 -8.82
C SER A 190 -9.41 -12.07 -7.90
N GLY A 191 -10.20 -12.24 -6.84
CA GLY A 191 -10.41 -11.27 -5.77
C GLY A 191 -9.62 -11.63 -4.50
N ALA A 192 -10.24 -11.51 -3.33
CA ALA A 192 -9.63 -11.94 -2.08
C ALA A 192 -9.60 -13.47 -1.94
N GLY A 193 -8.58 -14.02 -1.26
CA GLY A 193 -8.58 -15.44 -0.90
C GLY A 193 -9.73 -15.75 0.06
N VAL A 194 -9.74 -15.05 1.19
CA VAL A 194 -10.81 -15.06 2.19
C VAL A 194 -11.33 -13.64 2.39
N LEU A 195 -12.63 -13.46 2.25
CA LEU A 195 -13.34 -12.20 2.46
C LEU A 195 -14.31 -12.34 3.63
N LEU A 196 -14.14 -11.51 4.65
CA LEU A 196 -15.04 -11.38 5.80
C LEU A 196 -15.66 -9.99 5.76
N SER A 197 -16.97 -9.92 5.59
CA SER A 197 -17.71 -8.66 5.53
C SER A 197 -18.99 -8.77 6.34
N ASP A 198 -19.53 -7.61 6.72
CA ASP A 198 -20.66 -7.42 7.63
C ASP A 198 -20.35 -7.75 9.10
N PRO A 199 -21.01 -7.07 10.05
CA PRO A 199 -20.86 -7.35 11.48
C PRO A 199 -21.15 -8.81 11.85
N GLY A 200 -20.30 -9.37 12.70
CA GLY A 200 -20.47 -10.73 13.25
C GLY A 200 -20.05 -11.86 12.31
N SER A 201 -19.57 -11.57 11.10
CA SER A 201 -18.99 -12.57 10.21
C SER A 201 -17.65 -13.05 10.78
N VAL A 202 -17.49 -14.37 10.93
CA VAL A 202 -16.32 -14.98 11.59
C VAL A 202 -15.69 -16.06 10.74
N ALA A 203 -14.36 -16.10 10.67
CA ALA A 203 -13.64 -17.25 10.11
C ALA A 203 -12.55 -17.79 11.04
N GLU A 204 -12.55 -19.11 11.23
CA GLU A 204 -11.51 -19.85 11.95
C GLU A 204 -10.75 -20.74 10.95
N LEU A 205 -9.45 -20.50 10.79
CA LEU A 205 -8.59 -21.25 9.89
C LEU A 205 -7.47 -21.92 10.70
N THR A 206 -7.27 -23.21 10.51
CA THR A 206 -6.18 -23.97 11.13
C THR A 206 -5.42 -24.75 10.07
N GLY A 207 -4.09 -24.59 10.01
CA GLY A 207 -3.24 -25.32 9.06
C GLY A 207 -3.57 -25.05 7.59
N CYS A 208 -4.15 -23.89 7.27
CA CYS A 208 -4.63 -23.57 5.92
C CYS A 208 -3.58 -22.84 5.09
N GLU A 209 -3.64 -23.01 3.77
CA GLU A 209 -2.75 -22.36 2.81
C GLU A 209 -3.56 -21.47 1.85
N ILE A 210 -3.20 -20.18 1.77
CA ILE A 210 -3.84 -19.20 0.89
C ILE A 210 -2.79 -18.65 -0.07
N TYR A 211 -2.90 -18.94 -1.37
CA TYR A 211 -1.83 -18.62 -2.31
C TYR A 211 -2.24 -18.37 -3.76
N GLU A 212 -1.37 -17.70 -4.53
CA GLU A 212 -1.63 -17.35 -5.94
C GLU A 212 -2.93 -16.56 -6.10
N ILE A 213 -3.11 -15.52 -5.28
CA ILE A 213 -4.32 -14.71 -5.21
C ILE A 213 -4.10 -13.38 -5.95
N ARG A 214 -4.99 -12.98 -6.86
CA ARG A 214 -4.87 -11.70 -7.60
C ARG A 214 -5.44 -10.48 -6.85
N GLY A 215 -5.50 -10.56 -5.53
CA GLY A 215 -6.00 -9.54 -4.61
C GLY A 215 -5.40 -9.72 -3.22
N SER A 216 -6.16 -9.39 -2.17
CA SER A 216 -5.74 -9.61 -0.78
C SER A 216 -5.76 -11.10 -0.42
N GLY A 217 -4.80 -11.58 0.37
CA GLY A 217 -4.85 -12.95 0.90
C GLY A 217 -6.08 -13.15 1.80
N VAL A 218 -6.16 -12.36 2.87
CA VAL A 218 -7.32 -12.27 3.76
C VAL A 218 -7.75 -10.82 3.87
N GLN A 219 -9.05 -10.59 3.71
CA GLN A 219 -9.66 -9.26 3.79
C GLN A 219 -10.80 -9.31 4.81
N ALA A 220 -10.75 -8.42 5.81
CA ALA A 220 -11.75 -8.30 6.85
C ALA A 220 -12.21 -6.84 6.99
N GLU A 221 -13.53 -6.63 6.99
CA GLU A 221 -14.14 -5.30 7.00
C GLU A 221 -15.25 -5.20 8.06
N ALA A 222 -15.74 -3.98 8.28
CA ALA A 222 -16.84 -3.69 9.22
C ALA A 222 -16.52 -4.15 10.65
N GLN A 223 -17.26 -5.11 11.21
CA GLN A 223 -17.02 -5.69 12.55
C GLN A 223 -16.83 -7.22 12.41
N ALA A 224 -16.14 -7.63 11.35
CA ALA A 224 -15.82 -9.03 11.11
C ALA A 224 -14.62 -9.48 11.95
N GLY A 225 -14.64 -10.76 12.35
CA GLY A 225 -13.62 -11.36 13.20
C GLY A 225 -12.96 -12.56 12.54
N GLY A 226 -11.69 -12.83 12.84
CA GLY A 226 -11.04 -14.03 12.32
C GLY A 226 -9.88 -14.52 13.18
N ARG A 227 -9.70 -15.85 13.20
CA ARG A 227 -8.59 -16.50 13.89
C ARG A 227 -7.89 -17.47 12.94
N LEU A 228 -6.60 -17.26 12.75
CA LEU A 228 -5.74 -18.08 11.90
C LEU A 228 -4.67 -18.73 12.77
N VAL A 229 -4.54 -20.05 12.68
CA VAL A 229 -3.55 -20.82 13.44
C VAL A 229 -2.74 -21.66 12.48
N ASP A 230 -1.41 -21.55 12.54
CA ASP A 230 -0.47 -22.30 11.70
C ASP A 230 -0.78 -22.21 10.19
N CYS A 231 -1.23 -21.04 9.74
CA CYS A 231 -1.62 -20.80 8.34
C CYS A 231 -0.49 -20.14 7.54
N GLU A 232 -0.48 -20.39 6.23
CA GLU A 232 0.44 -19.77 5.28
C GLU A 232 -0.31 -18.90 4.27
N ILE A 233 0.15 -17.67 4.08
CA ILE A 233 -0.39 -16.71 3.12
C ILE A 233 0.76 -16.22 2.24
N HIS A 234 0.73 -16.55 0.94
CA HIS A 234 1.84 -16.21 0.04
C HIS A 234 1.50 -16.03 -1.43
N ARG A 235 2.38 -15.36 -2.18
CA ARG A 235 2.20 -15.12 -3.62
C ARG A 235 0.84 -14.50 -3.94
N VAL A 236 0.52 -13.41 -3.25
CA VAL A 236 -0.68 -12.61 -3.52
C VAL A 236 -0.26 -11.34 -4.24
N THR A 237 -1.09 -10.76 -5.10
CA THR A 237 -0.73 -9.52 -5.81
C THR A 237 -1.07 -8.25 -5.03
N GLY A 238 -1.98 -8.33 -4.05
CA GLY A 238 -2.31 -7.25 -3.12
C GLY A 238 -1.58 -7.40 -1.78
N ASN A 239 -2.21 -6.98 -0.68
CA ASN A 239 -1.68 -7.20 0.66
C ASN A 239 -1.90 -8.65 1.12
N GLY A 240 -1.02 -9.16 1.99
CA GLY A 240 -1.25 -10.43 2.67
C GLY A 240 -2.55 -10.40 3.50
N LEU A 241 -2.68 -9.35 4.32
CA LEU A 241 -3.84 -9.06 5.15
C LEU A 241 -4.31 -7.62 4.88
N THR A 242 -5.62 -7.44 4.75
CA THR A 242 -6.26 -6.13 4.67
C THR A 242 -7.37 -6.05 5.71
N LEU A 243 -7.27 -5.10 6.65
CA LEU A 243 -8.29 -4.86 7.66
C LEU A 243 -8.79 -3.41 7.56
N ASP A 244 -10.11 -3.25 7.57
CA ASP A 244 -10.77 -1.95 7.57
C ASP A 244 -11.99 -1.95 8.52
N GLY A 245 -12.45 -0.76 8.89
CA GLY A 245 -13.46 -0.59 9.93
C GLY A 245 -12.98 -1.10 11.30
N GLU A 246 -13.88 -1.66 12.09
CA GLU A 246 -13.62 -2.25 13.41
C GLU A 246 -13.34 -3.77 13.31
N ALA A 247 -12.74 -4.23 12.22
CA ALA A 247 -12.42 -5.64 12.01
C ALA A 247 -11.30 -6.12 12.95
N GLU A 248 -11.37 -7.37 13.40
CA GLU A 248 -10.39 -7.96 14.32
C GLU A 248 -9.83 -9.30 13.79
N LEU A 249 -8.51 -9.39 13.60
CA LEU A 249 -7.85 -10.64 13.23
C LEU A 249 -6.79 -11.05 14.25
N VAL A 250 -6.74 -12.35 14.55
CA VAL A 250 -5.73 -12.97 15.42
C VAL A 250 -5.01 -14.06 14.64
N LEU A 251 -3.69 -13.96 14.55
CA LEU A 251 -2.81 -14.93 13.90
C LEU A 251 -1.86 -15.54 14.93
N THR A 252 -1.76 -16.86 14.95
CA THR A 252 -0.84 -17.60 15.83
C THR A 252 -0.04 -18.61 15.02
N GLY A 253 1.29 -18.51 15.05
CA GLY A 253 2.16 -19.44 14.30
C GLY A 253 2.07 -19.30 12.77
N CYS A 254 1.54 -18.19 12.26
CA CYS A 254 1.29 -18.01 10.84
C CYS A 254 2.52 -17.50 10.08
N ARG A 255 2.58 -17.78 8.76
CA ARG A 255 3.61 -17.25 7.86
C ARG A 255 2.97 -16.44 6.74
N VAL A 256 3.42 -15.20 6.59
CA VAL A 256 2.94 -14.26 5.57
C VAL A 256 4.15 -13.85 4.72
N HIS A 257 4.21 -14.28 3.45
CA HIS A 257 5.43 -14.09 2.66
C HIS A 257 5.26 -14.03 1.13
N ASP A 258 6.34 -13.65 0.43
CA ASP A 258 6.38 -13.51 -1.03
C ASP A 258 5.28 -12.56 -1.55
N LEU A 259 5.30 -11.32 -1.04
CA LEU A 259 4.28 -10.31 -1.30
C LEU A 259 4.90 -9.10 -2.03
N PRO A 260 4.31 -8.62 -3.13
CA PRO A 260 4.78 -7.39 -3.79
C PRO A 260 4.37 -6.12 -3.04
N GLU A 261 3.31 -6.17 -2.22
CA GLU A 261 2.77 -5.04 -1.45
C GLU A 261 3.07 -5.22 0.05
N ASN A 262 2.08 -4.98 0.93
CA ASN A 262 2.25 -5.07 2.37
C ASN A 262 1.96 -6.49 2.91
N GLY A 263 2.62 -6.85 4.01
CA GLY A 263 2.24 -8.00 4.84
C GLY A 263 0.84 -7.84 5.43
N ALA A 264 0.60 -6.70 6.10
CA ALA A 264 -0.72 -6.27 6.56
C ALA A 264 -0.91 -4.76 6.37
N ASP A 265 -2.09 -4.36 5.90
CA ASP A 265 -2.54 -2.96 5.87
C ASP A 265 -3.81 -2.83 6.75
N LEU A 266 -3.76 -1.95 7.74
CA LEU A 266 -4.82 -1.77 8.74
C LEU A 266 -5.34 -0.33 8.75
N ARG A 267 -6.66 -0.17 8.69
CA ARG A 267 -7.36 1.13 8.72
C ARG A 267 -8.63 1.07 9.55
N GLY A 268 -9.28 2.22 9.75
CA GLY A 268 -10.69 2.28 10.16
C GLY A 268 -11.01 1.90 11.60
N ARG A 269 -10.01 1.84 12.50
CA ARG A 269 -10.08 1.32 13.89
C ARG A 269 -10.00 -0.21 14.00
N SER A 270 -9.35 -0.85 13.04
CA SER A 270 -9.17 -2.30 13.03
C SER A 270 -8.09 -2.75 14.02
N ARG A 271 -8.12 -4.03 14.38
CA ARG A 271 -7.15 -4.64 15.29
C ARG A 271 -6.54 -5.91 14.71
N LEU A 272 -5.21 -5.98 14.73
CA LEU A 272 -4.46 -7.18 14.39
C LEU A 272 -3.63 -7.64 15.58
N SER A 273 -3.73 -8.92 15.94
CA SER A 273 -2.83 -9.59 16.86
C SER A 273 -2.03 -10.66 16.13
N LEU A 274 -0.71 -10.58 16.22
CA LEU A 274 0.25 -11.55 15.69
C LEU A 274 0.99 -12.19 16.87
N ASP A 275 0.94 -13.51 16.97
CA ASP A 275 1.65 -14.26 18.00
C ASP A 275 2.51 -15.34 17.34
N HIS A 276 3.80 -15.41 17.71
CA HIS A 276 4.76 -16.39 17.20
C HIS A 276 4.78 -16.51 15.66
N SER A 277 4.48 -15.42 14.95
CA SER A 277 4.24 -15.41 13.50
C SER A 277 5.41 -14.79 12.74
N THR A 278 5.54 -15.11 11.45
CA THR A 278 6.61 -14.62 10.58
C THR A 278 6.04 -13.83 9.41
N VAL A 279 6.53 -12.60 9.20
CA VAL A 279 6.24 -11.79 8.03
C VAL A 279 7.54 -11.53 7.27
N ARG A 280 7.64 -12.01 6.03
CA ARG A 280 8.89 -11.89 5.25
C ARG A 280 8.69 -11.66 3.76
N ASP A 281 9.73 -11.19 3.09
CA ASP A 281 9.79 -11.03 1.64
C ASP A 281 8.62 -10.20 1.09
N PHE A 282 8.43 -9.01 1.68
CA PHE A 282 7.40 -8.03 1.30
C PHE A 282 8.01 -6.86 0.49
N GLY A 283 7.26 -6.30 -0.45
CA GLY A 283 7.73 -5.22 -1.33
C GLY A 283 7.47 -3.80 -0.83
N ARG A 284 6.46 -3.59 0.03
CA ARG A 284 6.26 -2.32 0.75
C ARG A 284 6.54 -2.49 2.24
N GLY A 285 5.54 -2.52 3.11
CA GLY A 285 5.70 -2.72 4.55
C GLY A 285 5.36 -4.13 5.01
N ALA A 286 5.94 -4.59 6.12
CA ALA A 286 5.42 -5.75 6.84
C ALA A 286 4.07 -5.42 7.48
N LEU A 287 4.00 -4.32 8.24
CA LEU A 287 2.78 -3.81 8.88
C LEU A 287 2.65 -2.31 8.61
N SER A 288 1.52 -1.92 8.03
CA SER A 288 1.14 -0.54 7.77
C SER A 288 -0.14 -0.25 8.58
N VAL A 289 -0.02 0.63 9.57
CA VAL A 289 -1.09 0.92 10.55
C VAL A 289 -1.47 2.40 10.46
N TRP A 290 -2.72 2.67 10.14
CA TRP A 290 -3.25 4.00 9.86
C TRP A 290 -4.49 4.30 10.68
N ASP A 291 -4.83 5.58 10.77
CA ASP A 291 -6.00 6.11 11.45
C ASP A 291 -6.01 5.96 12.98
N GLN A 292 -6.69 6.92 13.61
CA GLN A 292 -6.85 6.95 15.05
C GLN A 292 -7.69 5.76 15.53
N GLY A 293 -7.15 5.01 16.48
CA GLY A 293 -7.82 3.86 17.11
C GLY A 293 -7.57 2.53 16.42
N THR A 294 -6.85 2.51 15.31
CA THR A 294 -6.32 1.29 14.70
C THR A 294 -5.11 0.81 15.49
N GLU A 295 -5.03 -0.50 15.75
CA GLU A 295 -3.99 -1.09 16.60
C GLU A 295 -3.44 -2.39 16.03
N ALA A 296 -2.12 -2.53 16.04
CA ALA A 296 -1.45 -3.79 15.78
C ALA A 296 -0.62 -4.21 17.00
N VAL A 297 -0.71 -5.49 17.37
CA VAL A 297 0.07 -6.09 18.45
C VAL A 297 0.82 -7.29 17.89
N ALA A 298 2.14 -7.30 18.02
CA ALA A 298 2.98 -8.43 17.64
C ALA A 298 3.79 -8.92 18.84
N GLU A 299 3.68 -10.21 19.13
CA GLU A 299 4.38 -10.89 20.22
C GLU A 299 5.21 -12.05 19.68
N SER A 300 6.48 -12.13 20.07
CA SER A 300 7.41 -13.20 19.66
C SER A 300 7.48 -13.40 18.14
N CYS A 301 7.31 -12.33 17.36
CA CYS A 301 7.23 -12.39 15.91
C CYS A 301 8.58 -12.14 15.23
N GLN A 302 8.73 -12.66 14.02
CA GLN A 302 9.88 -12.42 13.15
C GLN A 302 9.46 -11.61 11.93
N ILE A 303 10.13 -10.47 11.69
CA ILE A 303 9.87 -9.60 10.55
C ILE A 303 11.17 -9.36 9.81
N HIS A 304 11.31 -9.93 8.62
CA HIS A 304 12.58 -9.87 7.91
C HIS A 304 12.46 -10.01 6.41
N GLY A 305 13.46 -9.52 5.66
CA GLY A 305 13.48 -9.65 4.21
C GLY A 305 12.47 -8.72 3.55
N SER A 306 12.97 -7.68 2.90
CA SER A 306 12.17 -6.79 2.06
C SER A 306 12.73 -6.79 0.65
N THR A 307 11.83 -6.79 -0.34
CA THR A 307 12.20 -6.65 -1.76
C THR A 307 12.18 -5.19 -2.20
N GLY A 308 11.69 -4.28 -1.35
CA GLY A 308 11.60 -2.84 -1.62
C GLY A 308 12.42 -1.98 -0.65
N GLU A 309 12.15 -0.68 -0.73
CA GLU A 309 12.87 0.37 0.01
C GLU A 309 11.99 1.00 1.11
N TYR A 310 10.77 0.51 1.28
CA TYR A 310 9.80 1.07 2.21
C TYR A 310 10.07 0.57 3.65
N PRO A 311 9.77 1.37 4.68
CA PRO A 311 9.91 0.90 6.06
C PRO A 311 9.07 -0.35 6.34
N ALA A 312 9.63 -1.30 7.09
CA ALA A 312 8.95 -2.54 7.42
C ALA A 312 7.72 -2.30 8.31
N LEU A 313 7.82 -1.39 9.27
CA LEU A 313 6.71 -1.00 10.14
C LEU A 313 6.41 0.47 9.96
N TRP A 314 5.17 0.78 9.60
CA TRP A 314 4.69 2.14 9.39
C TRP A 314 3.50 2.42 10.30
N VAL A 315 3.58 3.48 11.10
CA VAL A 315 2.52 3.92 12.01
C VAL A 315 2.27 5.41 11.80
N SER A 316 1.06 5.77 11.38
CA SER A 316 0.66 7.14 11.04
C SER A 316 -0.74 7.47 11.54
N ASP A 317 -1.14 8.74 11.43
CA ASP A 317 -2.53 9.19 11.59
C ASP A 317 -3.21 8.83 12.94
N GLY A 318 -2.43 8.73 14.03
CA GLY A 318 -2.94 8.43 15.37
C GLY A 318 -3.05 6.93 15.69
N ALA A 319 -2.47 6.08 14.85
CA ALA A 319 -2.43 4.63 15.03
C ALA A 319 -1.47 4.18 16.14
N ARG A 320 -1.61 2.92 16.57
CA ARG A 320 -0.77 2.31 17.61
C ARG A 320 -0.17 0.97 17.19
N LEU A 321 1.09 0.77 17.55
CA LEU A 321 1.79 -0.50 17.36
C LEU A 321 2.46 -0.94 18.66
N THR A 322 2.23 -2.19 19.06
CA THR A 322 2.91 -2.80 20.22
C THR A 322 3.72 -4.01 19.75
N LEU A 323 5.00 -4.05 20.12
CA LEU A 323 5.93 -5.13 19.82
C LEU A 323 6.50 -5.69 21.12
N THR A 324 6.42 -7.01 21.32
CA THR A 324 6.98 -7.69 22.49
C THR A 324 7.84 -8.86 22.03
N ASP A 325 9.11 -8.87 22.43
CA ASP A 325 10.06 -9.95 22.11
C ASP A 325 10.17 -10.28 20.61
N CYS A 326 9.99 -9.26 19.76
CA CYS A 326 10.04 -9.40 18.30
C CYS A 326 11.46 -9.23 17.75
N SER A 327 11.75 -9.95 16.66
CA SER A 327 13.03 -9.87 15.93
C SER A 327 12.82 -9.26 14.55
N LEU A 328 13.46 -8.12 14.31
CA LEU A 328 13.43 -7.38 13.05
C LEU A 328 14.82 -7.37 12.42
N HIS A 329 14.97 -7.93 11.22
CA HIS A 329 16.28 -7.97 10.56
C HIS A 329 16.26 -8.02 9.05
N ASP A 330 17.38 -7.67 8.40
CA ASP A 330 17.50 -7.62 6.94
C ASP A 330 16.46 -6.69 6.28
N LEU A 331 16.40 -5.46 6.80
CA LEU A 331 15.41 -4.47 6.39
C LEU A 331 16.06 -3.18 5.88
N PRO A 332 15.41 -2.48 4.93
CA PRO A 332 15.83 -1.15 4.50
C PRO A 332 15.77 -0.16 5.68
N ASP A 333 14.59 -0.03 6.27
CA ASP A 333 14.25 0.72 7.46
C ASP A 333 13.30 -0.14 8.31
N ALA A 334 13.43 -0.13 9.64
CA ALA A 334 12.66 -1.05 10.48
C ALA A 334 11.34 -0.46 10.98
N LEU A 335 11.37 0.61 11.78
CA LEU A 335 10.18 1.21 12.41
C LEU A 335 10.09 2.71 12.18
N PHE A 336 9.00 3.14 11.54
CA PHE A 336 8.66 4.54 11.33
C PHE A 336 7.36 4.89 12.05
N VAL A 337 7.42 5.91 12.90
CA VAL A 337 6.25 6.46 13.62
C VAL A 337 6.13 7.94 13.28
N LEU A 338 5.00 8.33 12.71
CA LEU A 338 4.78 9.63 12.11
C LEU A 338 3.47 10.24 12.61
N ASP A 339 3.37 11.55 12.49
CA ASP A 339 2.20 12.35 12.87
C ASP A 339 1.93 12.40 14.37
N ARG A 340 1.15 13.41 14.76
CA ARG A 340 0.78 13.60 16.16
C ARG A 340 -0.13 12.45 16.60
N ASP A 341 -0.01 12.06 17.87
CA ASP A 341 -0.82 11.04 18.54
C ASP A 341 -0.57 9.59 18.09
N SER A 342 0.22 9.38 17.04
CA SER A 342 0.75 8.06 16.69
C SER A 342 1.77 7.60 17.72
N ALA A 343 1.70 6.32 18.08
CA ALA A 343 2.58 5.75 19.10
C ALA A 343 3.03 4.33 18.77
N ALA A 344 4.29 4.01 19.07
CA ALA A 344 4.77 2.64 19.08
C ALA A 344 5.42 2.28 20.42
N VAL A 345 5.18 1.06 20.88
CA VAL A 345 5.80 0.48 22.07
C VAL A 345 6.57 -0.75 21.62
N ALA A 346 7.85 -0.85 21.99
CA ALA A 346 8.62 -2.07 21.80
C ALA A 346 9.31 -2.48 23.11
N GLN A 347 9.14 -3.74 23.49
CA GLN A 347 9.74 -4.32 24.68
C GLN A 347 10.52 -5.59 24.31
N GLY A 348 11.77 -5.70 24.76
CA GLY A 348 12.59 -6.90 24.52
C GLY A 348 12.91 -7.17 23.04
N CYS A 349 12.68 -6.20 22.15
CA CYS A 349 12.81 -6.40 20.70
C CYS A 349 14.26 -6.23 20.23
N SER A 350 14.62 -6.98 19.17
CA SER A 350 15.92 -6.85 18.50
C SER A 350 15.79 -6.33 17.08
N PHE A 351 16.54 -5.29 16.75
CA PHE A 351 16.68 -4.71 15.42
C PHE A 351 18.09 -4.95 14.92
N SER A 352 18.28 -5.73 13.86
CA SER A 352 19.63 -6.07 13.37
C SER A 352 19.76 -5.99 11.85
N ARG A 353 20.94 -5.65 11.33
CA ARG A 353 21.20 -5.56 9.88
C ARG A 353 20.18 -4.65 9.17
N ILE A 354 20.06 -3.42 9.68
CA ILE A 354 19.14 -2.40 9.15
C ILE A 354 19.93 -1.42 8.31
N ARG A 355 19.62 -1.33 7.02
CA ARG A 355 20.48 -0.57 6.09
C ARG A 355 20.49 0.93 6.36
N SER A 356 19.33 1.51 6.69
CA SER A 356 19.15 2.95 6.92
C SER A 356 18.85 3.24 8.39
N SER A 357 17.59 3.28 8.82
CA SER A 357 17.21 3.65 10.19
C SER A 357 16.47 2.51 10.89
N ALA A 358 16.91 2.14 12.10
CA ALA A 358 16.20 1.13 12.89
C ALA A 358 14.90 1.72 13.47
N VAL A 359 14.93 2.88 14.13
CA VAL A 359 13.71 3.57 14.56
C VAL A 359 13.76 5.04 14.17
N SER A 360 12.70 5.52 13.53
CA SER A 360 12.52 6.92 13.15
C SER A 360 11.19 7.44 13.66
N VAL A 361 11.22 8.58 14.36
CA VAL A 361 10.06 9.26 14.93
C VAL A 361 10.01 10.70 14.42
N SER A 362 8.87 11.11 13.86
CA SER A 362 8.66 12.44 13.26
C SER A 362 7.26 12.97 13.52
N GLY A 363 7.01 14.25 13.21
CA GLY A 363 5.64 14.79 13.15
C GLY A 363 4.89 14.91 14.47
N GLY A 364 5.56 14.81 15.63
CA GLY A 364 4.92 14.84 16.93
C GLY A 364 4.55 13.45 17.48
N ALA A 365 5.02 12.38 16.85
CA ALA A 365 4.79 11.02 17.28
C ALA A 365 5.62 10.64 18.52
N THR A 366 5.25 9.52 19.16
CA THR A 366 5.97 9.03 20.35
C THR A 366 6.37 7.56 20.24
N VAL A 367 7.49 7.20 20.85
CA VAL A 367 7.91 5.80 20.97
C VAL A 367 8.29 5.46 22.41
N SER A 368 8.01 4.23 22.85
CA SER A 368 8.52 3.69 24.11
C SER A 368 9.33 2.43 23.82
N LEU A 369 10.63 2.46 24.09
CA LEU A 369 11.51 1.30 23.90
C LEU A 369 12.07 0.84 25.26
N ALA A 370 11.86 -0.42 25.61
CA ALA A 370 12.35 -1.00 26.86
C ALA A 370 13.14 -2.28 26.60
N ALA A 371 14.34 -2.40 27.16
CA ALA A 371 15.19 -3.58 27.02
C ALA A 371 15.42 -4.02 25.56
N CYS A 372 15.45 -3.07 24.62
CA CYS A 372 15.60 -3.35 23.20
C CYS A 372 17.08 -3.32 22.76
N ARG A 373 17.42 -4.14 21.76
CA ARG A 373 18.76 -4.17 21.16
C ARG A 373 18.72 -3.70 19.72
N VAL A 374 19.58 -2.76 19.36
CA VAL A 374 19.82 -2.32 17.98
C VAL A 374 21.27 -2.63 17.61
N GLN A 375 21.47 -3.37 16.52
CA GLN A 375 22.79 -3.79 16.06
C GLN A 375 22.94 -3.66 14.55
N GLU A 376 24.13 -3.31 14.04
CA GLU A 376 24.40 -3.28 12.60
C GLU A 376 23.37 -2.44 11.82
N ALA A 377 23.22 -1.17 12.22
CA ALA A 377 22.29 -0.23 11.60
C ALA A 377 22.99 1.03 11.08
N GLY A 378 22.49 1.66 10.01
CA GLY A 378 22.98 2.97 9.60
C GLY A 378 22.80 4.00 10.74
N THR A 379 21.55 4.27 11.08
CA THR A 379 21.15 5.06 12.25
C THR A 379 20.40 4.16 13.21
N GLY A 380 20.79 4.17 14.48
CA GLY A 380 20.06 3.44 15.52
C GLY A 380 18.68 4.04 15.74
N LEU A 381 18.65 5.27 16.26
CA LEU A 381 17.40 5.96 16.60
C LEU A 381 17.44 7.38 16.07
N TRP A 382 16.35 7.84 15.43
CA TRP A 382 16.25 9.18 14.88
C TRP A 382 14.94 9.86 15.28
N PHE A 383 15.07 10.92 16.09
CA PHE A 383 13.98 11.81 16.48
C PHE A 383 14.05 13.14 15.72
N ARG A 384 12.95 13.51 15.07
CA ARG A 384 12.82 14.70 14.22
C ARG A 384 11.59 15.50 14.60
N ASP A 385 11.67 16.81 14.45
CA ASP A 385 10.55 17.75 14.62
C ASP A 385 10.12 17.99 16.07
N HIS A 386 9.46 19.12 16.28
CA HIS A 386 8.97 19.51 17.58
C HIS A 386 7.82 18.61 18.03
N GLY A 387 7.88 18.14 19.27
CA GLY A 387 6.86 17.27 19.86
C GLY A 387 7.11 15.79 19.64
N SER A 388 8.02 15.43 18.73
CA SER A 388 8.46 14.04 18.60
C SER A 388 9.36 13.68 19.78
N GLY A 389 9.10 12.53 20.39
CA GLY A 389 9.81 12.12 21.59
C GLY A 389 9.52 10.68 21.96
N GLY A 390 9.76 10.36 23.22
CA GLY A 390 9.63 8.99 23.69
C GLY A 390 10.45 8.70 24.92
N LEU A 391 10.21 7.53 25.52
CA LEU A 391 11.01 7.01 26.63
C LEU A 391 11.78 5.79 26.16
N LEU A 392 13.07 5.79 26.44
CA LEU A 392 13.94 4.65 26.20
C LEU A 392 14.58 4.24 27.50
N THR A 393 14.50 2.96 27.83
CA THR A 393 15.04 2.43 29.08
C THR A 393 15.76 1.11 28.81
N ASP A 394 16.96 0.95 29.39
CA ASP A 394 17.77 -0.27 29.28
C ASP A 394 18.04 -0.74 27.84
N CYS A 395 18.14 0.21 26.89
CA CYS A 395 18.37 -0.13 25.48
C CYS A 395 19.87 -0.21 25.14
N GLU A 396 20.25 -1.19 24.32
CA GLU A 396 21.61 -1.40 23.83
C GLU A 396 21.69 -1.11 22.32
N ILE A 397 22.54 -0.17 21.93
CA ILE A 397 22.77 0.21 20.52
C ILE A 397 24.24 -0.07 20.21
N SER A 398 24.52 -0.86 19.17
CA SER A 398 25.87 -1.32 18.86
C SER A 398 26.13 -1.40 17.36
N ASP A 399 27.40 -1.22 16.95
CA ASP A 399 27.85 -1.41 15.56
C ASP A 399 27.05 -0.57 14.54
N VAL A 400 26.80 0.71 14.87
CA VAL A 400 26.02 1.65 14.04
C VAL A 400 26.87 2.77 13.45
N ALA A 401 26.39 3.47 12.40
CA ALA A 401 27.06 4.70 11.97
C ALA A 401 26.82 5.82 13.00
N THR A 402 25.56 6.11 13.31
CA THR A 402 25.17 7.01 14.41
C THR A 402 24.20 6.33 15.36
N GLY A 403 24.44 6.43 16.67
CA GLY A 403 23.59 5.79 17.68
C GLY A 403 22.22 6.45 17.82
N VAL A 404 22.20 7.69 18.31
CA VAL A 404 20.96 8.45 18.53
C VAL A 404 21.09 9.82 17.89
N ILE A 405 20.08 10.19 17.09
CA ILE A 405 19.98 11.50 16.44
C ILE A 405 18.75 12.23 17.00
N VAL A 406 18.94 13.45 17.51
CA VAL A 406 17.86 14.32 17.99
C VAL A 406 17.93 15.67 17.31
N THR A 407 16.89 16.02 16.54
CA THR A 407 16.91 17.21 15.66
C THR A 407 15.61 17.98 15.70
N LYS A 408 15.67 19.27 15.34
CA LYS A 408 14.50 20.13 15.09
C LYS A 408 13.50 20.23 16.24
N GLY A 409 14.02 20.33 17.47
CA GLY A 409 13.20 20.49 18.67
C GLY A 409 12.58 19.22 19.22
N ALA A 410 12.97 18.04 18.72
CA ALA A 410 12.58 16.77 19.31
C ALA A 410 13.12 16.62 20.74
N ASP A 411 12.36 15.91 21.58
CA ASP A 411 12.59 15.82 23.04
C ASP A 411 12.42 14.39 23.57
N PRO A 412 13.30 13.44 23.18
CA PRO A 412 13.29 12.09 23.74
C PRO A 412 13.97 12.03 25.12
N VAL A 413 13.56 11.06 25.93
CA VAL A 413 14.17 10.74 27.24
C VAL A 413 14.82 9.37 27.18
N LEU A 414 16.13 9.31 27.45
CA LEU A 414 16.90 8.07 27.48
C LEU A 414 17.42 7.82 28.91
N ARG A 415 17.18 6.62 29.43
CA ARG A 415 17.60 6.17 30.77
C ARG A 415 18.33 4.84 30.69
N ASP A 416 19.49 4.76 31.34
CA ASP A 416 20.25 3.51 31.45
C ASP A 416 20.62 2.88 30.08
N CYS A 417 20.66 3.71 29.03
CA CYS A 417 20.94 3.25 27.67
C CYS A 417 22.44 3.16 27.41
N THR A 418 22.86 2.18 26.62
CA THR A 418 24.25 1.97 26.22
C THR A 418 24.40 2.07 24.70
N VAL A 419 25.29 2.94 24.23
CA VAL A 419 25.71 3.03 22.82
C VAL A 419 27.16 2.58 22.70
N ARG A 420 27.45 1.65 21.79
CA ARG A 420 28.78 1.08 21.57
C ARG A 420 29.16 1.08 20.10
N ALA A 421 30.46 1.20 19.83
CA ALA A 421 31.05 0.97 18.50
C ALA A 421 30.41 1.81 17.37
N SER A 422 30.07 3.08 17.66
CA SER A 422 29.54 4.00 16.65
C SER A 422 30.64 4.54 15.73
N THR A 423 30.36 4.68 14.43
CA THR A 423 31.37 5.17 13.47
C THR A 423 31.50 6.70 13.49
N ASP A 424 30.39 7.43 13.51
CA ASP A 424 30.37 8.90 13.40
C ASP A 424 30.12 9.60 14.74
N ALA A 425 29.04 9.23 15.42
CA ALA A 425 28.71 9.74 16.76
C ALA A 425 27.85 8.73 17.53
N GLY A 426 28.08 8.62 18.84
CA GLY A 426 27.19 7.83 19.69
C GLY A 426 25.84 8.52 19.87
N VAL A 427 25.87 9.79 20.27
CA VAL A 427 24.70 10.67 20.36
C VAL A 427 24.99 11.96 19.61
N TYR A 428 24.12 12.32 18.68
CA TYR A 428 24.20 13.53 17.88
C TYR A 428 22.94 14.37 18.05
N ILE A 429 23.10 15.63 18.44
CA ILE A 429 22.00 16.54 18.69
C ILE A 429 22.28 17.86 17.98
N SER A 430 21.33 18.32 17.18
CA SER A 430 21.45 19.57 16.42
C SER A 430 20.09 20.27 16.25
N ALA A 431 20.11 21.44 15.62
CA ALA A 431 18.91 22.21 15.26
C ALA A 431 17.90 22.35 16.42
N GLN A 432 18.35 22.83 17.58
CA GLN A 432 17.50 23.08 18.76
C GLN A 432 16.85 21.82 19.41
N GLY A 433 17.41 20.62 19.20
CA GLY A 433 17.01 19.42 19.94
C GLY A 433 17.05 19.59 21.47
N ARG A 434 16.18 18.88 22.19
CA ARG A 434 15.96 19.06 23.64
C ARG A 434 16.14 17.81 24.50
N GLY A 435 16.55 16.69 23.91
CA GLY A 435 16.56 15.38 24.57
C GLY A 435 17.24 15.36 25.95
N THR A 436 16.74 14.48 26.82
CA THR A 436 17.22 14.25 28.18
C THR A 436 17.88 12.88 28.28
N PHE A 437 19.10 12.81 28.80
CA PHE A 437 19.87 11.57 28.93
C PHE A 437 20.30 11.39 30.38
N GLU A 438 19.89 10.27 30.99
CA GLU A 438 20.16 9.92 32.38
C GLU A 438 20.88 8.57 32.42
N ASP A 439 22.01 8.50 33.13
CA ASP A 439 22.77 7.25 33.34
C ASP A 439 23.19 6.52 32.04
N CYS A 440 23.30 7.26 30.93
CA CYS A 440 23.64 6.72 29.62
C CYS A 440 25.15 6.54 29.43
N ARG A 441 25.56 5.47 28.75
CA ARG A 441 26.97 5.19 28.43
C ARG A 441 27.21 5.15 26.93
N VAL A 442 28.18 5.92 26.44
CA VAL A 442 28.66 5.86 25.05
C VAL A 442 30.11 5.38 25.07
N SER A 443 30.44 4.32 24.33
CA SER A 443 31.83 3.84 24.37
C SER A 443 32.34 3.17 23.09
N HIS A 444 33.66 3.08 22.97
CA HIS A 444 34.35 2.37 21.89
C HIS A 444 33.99 2.90 20.48
N GLY A 445 33.54 4.16 20.36
CA GLY A 445 33.21 4.79 19.09
C GLY A 445 34.44 5.28 18.34
N LYS A 446 34.41 5.22 16.99
CA LYS A 446 35.43 5.85 16.13
C LYS A 446 35.25 7.37 16.00
N GLY A 447 34.05 7.85 16.34
CA GLY A 447 33.66 9.25 16.25
C GLY A 447 33.57 9.94 17.61
N PHE A 448 32.60 10.84 17.76
CA PHE A 448 32.32 11.52 19.02
C PHE A 448 31.42 10.69 19.94
N GLY A 449 31.59 10.81 21.26
CA GLY A 449 30.67 10.22 22.22
C GLY A 449 29.31 10.93 22.18
N PHE A 450 29.25 12.11 22.77
CA PHE A 450 28.11 13.04 22.68
C PHE A 450 28.53 14.28 21.89
N HIS A 451 27.83 14.55 20.80
CA HIS A 451 28.05 15.70 19.94
C HIS A 451 26.79 16.57 19.91
N VAL A 452 26.83 17.71 20.58
CA VAL A 452 25.68 18.62 20.76
C VAL A 452 26.02 19.99 20.17
N ILE A 453 25.31 20.37 19.10
CA ILE A 453 25.57 21.61 18.36
C ILE A 453 24.32 22.49 18.21
N ASP A 454 24.44 23.65 17.56
CA ASP A 454 23.32 24.53 17.15
C ASP A 454 22.38 25.00 18.27
N GLY A 455 22.94 25.31 19.45
CA GLY A 455 22.23 25.94 20.56
C GLY A 455 21.14 25.06 21.19
N CYS A 456 21.37 23.75 21.27
CA CYS A 456 20.44 22.78 21.84
C CYS A 456 20.27 22.94 23.36
N ARG A 457 19.10 22.55 23.87
CA ARG A 457 18.76 22.60 25.31
C ARG A 457 18.73 21.21 25.94
N THR A 458 19.71 20.40 25.59
CA THR A 458 19.85 19.02 26.06
C THR A 458 20.25 19.00 27.54
N GLN A 459 19.75 18.00 28.27
CA GLN A 459 20.15 17.69 29.64
C GLN A 459 20.89 16.35 29.69
N LEU A 460 22.10 16.34 30.25
CA LEU A 460 22.92 15.14 30.44
C LEU A 460 23.19 14.96 31.94
N THR A 461 22.71 13.87 32.53
CA THR A 461 22.87 13.55 33.96
C THR A 461 23.54 12.20 34.11
N ARG A 462 24.66 12.14 34.85
CA ARG A 462 25.45 10.92 35.10
C ARG A 462 25.84 10.14 33.83
N CYS A 463 25.99 10.83 32.70
CA CYS A 463 26.38 10.21 31.43
C CYS A 463 27.89 9.96 31.35
N ARG A 464 28.30 8.86 30.73
CA ARG A 464 29.70 8.45 30.63
C ARG A 464 30.10 8.21 29.18
N ALA A 465 31.17 8.84 28.72
CA ALA A 465 31.72 8.66 27.38
C ALA A 465 33.14 8.08 27.48
N GLU A 466 33.39 6.87 26.98
CA GLU A 466 34.70 6.20 27.16
C GLU A 466 35.28 5.63 25.88
N GLN A 467 36.59 5.68 25.73
CA GLN A 467 37.33 5.00 24.66
C GLN A 467 36.81 5.39 23.28
N ASN A 468 36.40 6.66 23.11
CA ASN A 468 35.99 7.21 21.82
C ASN A 468 37.21 7.84 21.14
N ALA A 469 37.40 7.58 19.84
CA ALA A 469 38.64 7.96 19.16
C ALA A 469 38.78 9.48 18.90
N ARG A 470 37.68 10.24 18.92
CA ARG A 470 37.72 11.72 18.85
C ARG A 470 37.66 12.34 20.24
N ALA A 471 36.47 12.75 20.68
CA ALA A 471 36.23 13.30 22.00
C ALA A 471 35.01 12.62 22.61
N GLY A 472 35.02 12.43 23.94
CA GLY A 472 33.86 11.94 24.67
C GLY A 472 32.68 12.91 24.62
N PHE A 473 32.94 14.21 24.74
CA PHE A 473 31.93 15.28 24.66
C PHE A 473 32.42 16.43 23.77
N GLU A 474 31.59 16.84 22.79
CA GLU A 474 31.82 17.99 21.91
C GLU A 474 30.57 18.89 21.92
N PHE A 475 30.70 20.13 22.40
CA PHE A 475 29.58 21.05 22.59
C PHE A 475 29.80 22.41 21.91
N SER A 476 28.80 22.90 21.17
CA SER A 476 28.76 24.30 20.71
C SER A 476 28.16 25.23 21.77
N GLU A 477 28.56 26.51 21.83
CA GLU A 477 27.88 27.50 22.69
C GLU A 477 26.61 28.08 22.04
N PRO A 478 25.49 28.22 22.78
CA PRO A 478 25.27 27.78 24.15
C PRO A 478 25.15 26.24 24.24
N GLY A 479 25.88 25.64 25.18
CA GLY A 479 26.00 24.19 25.34
C GLY A 479 24.91 23.57 26.23
N PRO A 480 24.90 22.23 26.36
CA PRO A 480 23.92 21.50 27.16
C PRO A 480 24.11 21.71 28.67
N VAL A 481 23.08 21.39 29.45
CA VAL A 481 23.19 21.29 30.92
C VAL A 481 23.77 19.93 31.25
N THR A 482 24.90 19.89 31.96
CA THR A 482 25.57 18.64 32.34
C THR A 482 25.73 18.52 33.86
N GLU A 483 25.35 17.37 34.42
CA GLU A 483 25.49 17.06 35.84
C GLU A 483 26.13 15.67 36.01
N GLY A 484 27.26 15.58 36.73
CA GLY A 484 27.91 14.30 37.04
C GLY A 484 28.42 13.49 35.85
N CYS A 485 28.64 14.12 34.69
CA CYS A 485 29.13 13.43 33.48
C CYS A 485 30.65 13.21 33.50
N THR A 486 31.13 12.10 32.93
CA THR A 486 32.57 11.73 32.93
C THR A 486 33.06 11.24 31.57
N SER A 487 34.31 11.56 31.22
CA SER A 487 35.00 11.12 29.99
C SER A 487 36.45 10.70 30.27
N ASP A 488 37.00 9.76 29.49
CA ASP A 488 38.38 9.27 29.60
C ASP A 488 39.36 9.93 28.60
N ASP A 489 38.97 11.05 27.99
CA ASP A 489 39.79 11.80 27.00
C ASP A 489 41.26 11.97 27.46
N VAL A 490 42.18 11.42 26.67
CA VAL A 490 43.63 11.39 26.96
C VAL A 490 44.30 12.72 26.53
N GLY A 491 44.35 13.69 27.45
CA GLY A 491 45.23 14.90 27.50
C GLY A 491 44.79 16.11 26.67
N SER A 492 44.64 17.36 27.15
CA SER A 492 45.11 18.14 28.31
C SER A 492 44.19 19.38 28.47
N ALA A 493 43.88 20.04 29.60
CA ALA A 493 44.30 19.98 31.01
C ALA A 493 43.28 20.72 31.91
N ALA A 494 43.05 20.15 33.10
CA ALA A 494 42.74 20.70 34.44
C ALA A 494 41.62 21.77 34.71
N PRO A 495 40.91 21.65 35.85
CA PRO A 495 39.82 22.54 36.27
C PRO A 495 40.33 23.73 37.12
N VAL A 496 39.71 24.91 37.00
CA VAL A 496 39.83 25.97 38.01
C VAL A 496 38.50 26.73 38.16
N GLY A 497 37.96 26.75 39.37
CA GLY A 497 36.82 27.59 39.74
C GLY A 497 37.22 29.02 40.13
N GLY A 498 36.28 29.95 39.95
CA GLY A 498 36.07 31.14 40.77
C GLY A 498 36.99 32.35 40.58
N GLY A 499 36.44 33.43 40.00
CA GLY A 499 36.62 34.80 40.51
C GLY A 499 37.44 35.82 39.70
N VAL A 500 36.70 36.75 39.07
CA VAL A 500 36.95 38.20 38.88
C VAL A 500 38.10 38.69 37.95
N GLY A 501 37.69 39.15 36.75
CA GLY A 501 38.01 40.47 36.15
C GLY A 501 39.44 40.76 35.63
N ALA A 502 39.62 40.68 34.31
CA ALA A 502 40.42 41.65 33.52
C ALA A 502 40.17 41.47 32.00
N GLU A 503 40.23 42.58 31.27
CA GLU A 503 39.80 42.81 29.88
C GLU A 503 40.45 42.00 28.75
N VAL A 504 39.67 41.92 27.66
CA VAL A 504 39.90 41.40 26.31
C VAL A 504 41.15 41.98 25.61
N PRO A 505 41.80 41.18 24.75
CA PRO A 505 42.23 41.68 23.43
C PRO A 505 41.56 40.90 22.28
N GLY A 506 41.14 41.64 21.25
CA GLY A 506 40.24 41.23 20.17
C GLY A 506 40.77 40.23 19.11
N PRO A 507 39.99 40.04 18.03
CA PRO A 507 39.94 38.80 17.27
C PRO A 507 41.12 38.64 16.31
N ARG A 508 41.65 37.42 16.22
CA ARG A 508 42.52 37.00 15.11
C ARG A 508 41.82 35.88 14.35
N THR A 509 41.30 36.25 13.19
CA THR A 509 40.94 35.36 12.09
C THR A 509 42.14 34.52 11.69
N ALA A 510 42.01 33.19 11.75
CA ALA A 510 42.88 32.25 11.07
C ALA A 510 42.02 31.26 10.31
N GLN A 511 42.12 31.34 8.98
CA GLN A 511 41.52 30.44 8.00
C GLN A 511 41.99 29.00 8.26
N LEU A 512 41.05 28.07 8.41
CA LEU A 512 41.32 26.64 8.27
C LEU A 512 40.80 26.18 6.91
N ALA A 513 41.76 25.98 6.01
CA ALA A 513 41.58 25.41 4.70
C ALA A 513 41.12 23.95 4.78
N ALA A 514 40.28 23.59 3.81
CA ALA A 514 39.80 22.25 3.55
C ALA A 514 40.94 21.24 3.39
N ALA A 515 40.82 20.09 4.05
CA ALA A 515 41.51 18.86 3.67
C ALA A 515 40.70 17.65 4.16
N VAL A 516 39.75 17.21 3.34
CA VAL A 516 39.17 15.87 3.41
C VAL A 516 40.06 14.97 2.54
N PRO A 517 40.60 13.84 3.04
CA PRO A 517 41.34 12.93 2.20
C PRO A 517 40.37 12.18 1.29
N VAL A 518 40.50 12.42 -0.01
CA VAL A 518 39.87 11.66 -1.08
C VAL A 518 40.48 10.26 -1.11
N LEU A 519 39.66 9.24 -0.86
CA LEU A 519 40.02 7.85 -1.14
C LEU A 519 40.12 7.68 -2.66
N ALA A 520 41.35 7.45 -3.12
CA ALA A 520 41.67 7.20 -4.51
C ALA A 520 41.07 5.87 -4.98
N ALA A 521 40.12 5.94 -5.92
CA ALA A 521 39.75 4.81 -6.76
C ALA A 521 40.90 4.51 -7.72
N ALA A 522 41.31 3.24 -7.78
CA ALA A 522 42.33 2.76 -8.71
C ALA A 522 41.85 2.84 -10.18
N PRO A 523 42.73 3.16 -11.15
CA PRO A 523 42.36 3.35 -12.55
C PRO A 523 42.42 2.04 -13.33
N GLY A 524 41.41 1.76 -14.14
CA GLY A 524 41.43 0.65 -15.09
C GLY A 524 40.19 0.55 -15.97
N ALA A 525 40.29 1.14 -17.17
CA ALA A 525 39.45 0.92 -18.36
C ALA A 525 38.05 1.59 -18.42
N ALA A 526 38.04 2.91 -18.57
CA ALA A 526 37.01 3.59 -19.36
C ALA A 526 37.37 3.47 -20.85
N ALA A 527 36.65 2.62 -21.57
CA ALA A 527 36.62 2.62 -23.04
C ALA A 527 35.26 3.13 -23.52
N ALA A 528 35.33 4.32 -24.12
CA ALA A 528 34.44 4.98 -25.08
C ALA A 528 32.97 4.52 -25.27
N ALA A 529 32.10 5.51 -25.14
CA ALA A 529 30.67 5.53 -25.42
C ALA A 529 30.23 5.10 -26.83
N ALA A 530 29.09 4.41 -26.88
CA ALA A 530 28.07 4.56 -27.91
C ALA A 530 26.70 4.37 -27.25
N GLY A 531 25.83 5.38 -27.31
CA GLY A 531 24.46 5.31 -26.78
C GLY A 531 23.69 4.18 -27.45
N SER A 532 23.45 3.10 -26.69
CA SER A 532 22.59 2.00 -27.12
C SER A 532 21.15 2.49 -27.15
N ALA A 533 20.55 2.51 -28.33
CA ALA A 533 19.11 2.72 -28.45
C ALA A 533 18.38 1.56 -27.76
N ILE A 534 17.57 1.90 -26.76
CA ILE A 534 16.65 0.94 -26.13
C ILE A 534 15.62 0.56 -27.22
N GLY A 535 15.53 -0.74 -27.54
CA GLY A 535 14.49 -1.26 -28.43
C GLY A 535 13.09 -1.02 -27.85
N PRO A 536 12.01 -1.15 -28.65
CA PRO A 536 10.65 -1.15 -28.08
C PRO A 536 10.56 -2.23 -26.99
N ILE A 537 10.03 -1.85 -25.85
CA ILE A 537 10.07 -2.62 -24.61
C ILE A 537 8.82 -3.50 -24.60
N PRO A 538 8.94 -4.83 -24.40
CA PRO A 538 7.77 -5.69 -24.23
C PRO A 538 6.96 -5.16 -23.04
N ASP A 539 5.65 -5.03 -23.20
CA ASP A 539 4.67 -4.60 -22.17
C ASP A 539 4.39 -3.09 -22.01
N CYS A 540 4.92 -2.19 -22.86
CA CYS A 540 4.47 -0.80 -22.87
C CYS A 540 3.18 -0.60 -23.69
N ARG A 541 2.22 0.17 -23.16
CA ARG A 541 1.01 0.61 -23.87
C ARG A 541 1.38 1.24 -25.23
N PRO A 542 0.67 0.98 -26.33
CA PRO A 542 0.96 1.59 -27.62
C PRO A 542 0.91 3.12 -27.58
N ALA A 543 1.87 3.79 -28.25
CA ALA A 543 1.91 5.25 -28.30
C ALA A 543 0.61 5.87 -28.87
N GLU A 544 -0.04 5.16 -29.81
CA GLU A 544 -1.30 5.57 -30.43
C GLU A 544 -2.45 5.65 -29.42
N GLU A 545 -2.49 4.75 -28.43
CA GLU A 545 -3.53 4.76 -27.39
C GLU A 545 -3.32 5.91 -26.39
N ALA A 546 -2.08 6.13 -25.94
CA ALA A 546 -1.77 7.26 -25.06
C ALA A 546 -1.97 8.62 -25.76
N LEU A 547 -1.71 8.68 -27.08
CA LEU A 547 -2.06 9.83 -27.91
C LEU A 547 -3.58 10.01 -28.06
N ALA A 548 -4.34 8.92 -28.25
CA ALA A 548 -5.79 8.97 -28.31
C ALA A 548 -6.39 9.46 -26.99
N GLU A 549 -5.82 9.04 -25.85
CA GLU A 549 -6.23 9.53 -24.54
C GLU A 549 -5.90 11.01 -24.36
N LEU A 550 -4.69 11.46 -24.74
CA LEU A 550 -4.34 12.87 -24.77
C LEU A 550 -5.33 13.68 -25.61
N ASP A 551 -5.75 13.13 -26.75
CA ASP A 551 -6.70 13.77 -27.67
C ASP A 551 -8.12 13.81 -27.09
N SER A 552 -8.48 12.83 -26.26
CA SER A 552 -9.77 12.76 -25.56
C SER A 552 -9.93 13.76 -24.42
N LEU A 553 -8.82 14.28 -23.85
CA LEU A 553 -8.89 15.28 -22.78
C LEU A 553 -9.67 16.51 -23.24
N VAL A 554 -10.58 17.02 -22.43
CA VAL A 554 -11.37 18.21 -22.80
C VAL A 554 -10.45 19.42 -22.97
N GLY A 555 -10.71 20.25 -23.99
CA GLY A 555 -9.96 21.48 -24.26
C GLY A 555 -8.47 21.27 -24.58
N LEU A 556 -7.62 22.17 -24.07
CA LEU A 556 -6.16 22.10 -24.15
C LEU A 556 -5.56 22.03 -25.58
N ALA A 557 -6.22 22.59 -26.58
CA ALA A 557 -5.81 22.49 -27.98
C ALA A 557 -4.35 22.92 -28.22
N THR A 558 -3.91 24.00 -27.57
CA THR A 558 -2.53 24.51 -27.64
C THR A 558 -1.53 23.52 -27.03
N VAL A 559 -1.83 22.97 -25.86
CA VAL A 559 -0.99 21.98 -25.16
C VAL A 559 -0.86 20.70 -25.98
N LYS A 560 -1.98 20.17 -26.51
CA LYS A 560 -1.98 18.99 -27.38
C LYS A 560 -1.10 19.20 -28.61
N GLN A 561 -1.18 20.38 -29.23
CA GLN A 561 -0.37 20.71 -30.40
C GLN A 561 1.13 20.79 -30.08
N GLU A 562 1.51 21.36 -28.93
CA GLU A 562 2.90 21.42 -28.48
C GLU A 562 3.46 20.02 -28.18
N VAL A 563 2.68 19.18 -27.48
CA VAL A 563 3.07 17.79 -27.17
C VAL A 563 3.24 16.99 -28.46
N ARG A 564 2.31 17.09 -29.43
CA ARG A 564 2.46 16.46 -30.75
C ARG A 564 3.72 16.93 -31.49
N THR A 565 3.98 18.23 -31.47
CA THR A 565 5.20 18.79 -32.09
C THR A 565 6.47 18.19 -31.49
N LEU A 566 6.51 17.99 -30.17
CA LEU A 566 7.63 17.33 -29.48
C LEU A 566 7.77 15.85 -29.90
N ILE A 567 6.65 15.13 -29.95
CA ILE A 567 6.61 13.73 -30.37
C ILE A 567 7.10 13.57 -31.82
N ASP A 568 6.68 14.46 -32.72
CA ASP A 568 7.11 14.47 -34.12
C ASP A 568 8.61 14.72 -34.25
N LEU A 569 9.14 15.69 -33.51
CA LEU A 569 10.58 15.99 -33.47
C LEU A 569 11.40 14.77 -33.00
N ILE A 570 10.93 14.09 -31.96
CA ILE A 570 11.57 12.89 -31.41
C ILE A 570 11.50 11.74 -32.42
N SER A 571 10.34 11.52 -33.03
CA SER A 571 10.10 10.47 -34.03
C SER A 571 10.98 10.66 -35.27
N VAL A 572 11.06 11.88 -35.80
CA VAL A 572 11.94 12.23 -36.93
C VAL A 572 13.42 12.09 -36.52
N GLY A 573 13.78 12.52 -35.31
CA GLY A 573 15.13 12.34 -34.76
C GLY A 573 15.55 10.86 -34.72
N ARG A 574 14.65 9.97 -34.29
CA ARG A 574 14.86 8.51 -34.27
C ARG A 574 15.05 7.94 -35.68
N ARG A 575 14.18 8.30 -36.63
CA ARG A 575 14.30 7.89 -38.04
C ARG A 575 15.63 8.34 -38.67
N ARG A 576 16.08 9.56 -38.34
CA ARG A 576 17.40 10.07 -38.77
C ARG A 576 18.54 9.23 -38.22
N ARG A 577 18.53 8.89 -36.93
CA ARG A 577 19.56 8.02 -36.31
C ARG A 577 19.57 6.61 -36.91
N GLN A 578 18.39 6.02 -37.16
CA GLN A 578 18.27 4.72 -37.82
C GLN A 578 18.82 4.74 -39.24
N ALA A 579 18.68 5.86 -39.95
CA ALA A 579 19.28 6.09 -41.26
C ALA A 579 20.78 6.47 -41.21
N GLY A 580 21.43 6.41 -40.05
CA GLY A 580 22.84 6.80 -39.87
C GLY A 580 23.12 8.31 -39.96
N LEU A 581 22.07 9.14 -39.99
CA LEU A 581 22.19 10.59 -40.06
C LEU A 581 22.32 11.19 -38.66
N LYS A 582 23.07 12.30 -38.56
CA LYS A 582 23.10 13.11 -37.32
C LYS A 582 21.70 13.65 -37.03
N ALA A 583 21.16 13.28 -35.88
CA ALA A 583 19.94 13.87 -35.34
C ALA A 583 20.30 15.00 -34.37
N PRO A 584 19.57 16.12 -34.37
CA PRO A 584 19.72 17.15 -33.36
C PRO A 584 19.54 16.55 -31.95
N SER A 585 20.38 16.95 -31.00
CA SER A 585 20.18 16.60 -29.59
C SER A 585 19.03 17.43 -29.05
N LEU A 586 17.83 16.84 -28.97
CA LEU A 586 16.68 17.49 -28.36
C LEU A 586 16.89 17.52 -26.85
N ARG A 587 16.83 18.72 -26.27
CA ARG A 587 16.66 18.89 -24.82
C ARG A 587 15.22 18.47 -24.50
N ARG A 588 15.03 17.58 -23.53
CA ARG A 588 13.74 16.90 -23.30
C ARG A 588 13.01 17.42 -22.06
N HIS A 589 13.67 18.23 -21.23
CA HIS A 589 13.08 18.81 -20.03
C HIS A 589 12.13 19.97 -20.39
N LEU A 590 10.97 20.00 -19.71
CA LEU A 590 9.85 20.90 -20.00
C LEU A 590 9.47 21.71 -18.77
N VAL A 591 8.86 22.88 -19.01
CA VAL A 591 8.23 23.71 -17.97
C VAL A 591 6.74 23.74 -18.25
N PHE A 592 5.92 23.38 -17.27
CA PHE A 592 4.46 23.48 -17.35
C PHE A 592 3.99 24.66 -16.51
N THR A 593 3.34 25.63 -17.13
CA THR A 593 2.79 26.81 -16.45
C THR A 593 1.27 26.83 -16.54
N GLY A 594 0.59 27.24 -15.47
CA GLY A 594 -0.86 27.45 -15.50
C GLY A 594 -1.52 27.23 -14.14
N ALA A 595 -2.78 27.63 -14.02
CA ALA A 595 -3.55 27.51 -12.78
C ALA A 595 -3.75 26.04 -12.34
N PRO A 596 -4.10 25.77 -11.07
CA PRO A 596 -4.37 24.43 -10.57
C PRO A 596 -5.54 23.78 -11.33
N GLY A 597 -5.50 22.45 -11.46
CA GLY A 597 -6.59 21.69 -12.11
C GLY A 597 -6.74 21.89 -13.62
N THR A 598 -5.72 22.44 -14.30
CA THR A 598 -5.66 22.57 -15.77
C THR A 598 -5.12 21.31 -16.48
N GLY A 599 -4.81 20.23 -15.76
CA GLY A 599 -4.38 18.94 -16.34
C GLY A 599 -2.87 18.73 -16.49
N LYS A 600 -2.02 19.56 -15.86
CA LYS A 600 -0.55 19.48 -15.92
C LYS A 600 0.00 18.07 -15.61
N THR A 601 -0.37 17.49 -14.46
CA THR A 601 0.10 16.17 -14.03
C THR A 601 -0.39 15.04 -14.94
N THR A 602 -1.64 15.14 -15.43
CA THR A 602 -2.21 14.18 -16.38
C THR A 602 -1.44 14.17 -17.70
N VAL A 603 -1.17 15.34 -18.27
CA VAL A 603 -0.38 15.46 -19.51
C VAL A 603 1.06 15.00 -19.31
N ALA A 604 1.66 15.24 -18.14
CA ALA A 604 3.01 14.77 -17.83
C ALA A 604 3.10 13.23 -17.81
N ARG A 605 2.09 12.56 -17.24
CA ARG A 605 1.98 11.10 -17.22
C ARG A 605 1.90 10.53 -18.65
N LEU A 606 0.95 11.01 -19.44
CA LEU A 606 0.76 10.58 -20.83
C LEU A 606 2.01 10.82 -21.68
N TYR A 607 2.69 11.95 -21.47
CA TYR A 607 3.94 12.24 -22.16
C TYR A 607 5.03 11.22 -21.82
N GLY A 608 5.17 10.81 -20.55
CA GLY A 608 6.09 9.75 -20.12
C GLY A 608 5.81 8.40 -20.79
N GLU A 609 4.54 7.99 -20.81
CA GLU A 609 4.09 6.76 -21.48
C GLU A 609 4.43 6.78 -22.97
N ILE A 610 4.07 7.86 -23.68
CA ILE A 610 4.36 8.00 -25.11
C ILE A 610 5.86 7.87 -25.39
N LEU A 611 6.70 8.50 -24.55
CA LEU A 611 8.16 8.41 -24.71
C LEU A 611 8.70 6.99 -24.49
N ALA A 612 8.14 6.23 -23.55
CA ALA A 612 8.52 4.83 -23.35
C ALA A 612 8.15 3.98 -24.57
N SER A 613 6.93 4.13 -25.09
CA SER A 613 6.45 3.43 -26.30
C SER A 613 7.29 3.78 -27.54
N LEU A 614 7.81 5.01 -27.61
CA LEU A 614 8.73 5.45 -28.66
C LEU A 614 10.18 4.99 -28.43
N GLY A 615 10.46 4.19 -27.40
CA GLY A 615 11.80 3.68 -27.06
C GLY A 615 12.78 4.77 -26.63
N VAL A 616 12.24 5.90 -26.12
CA VAL A 616 13.02 7.06 -25.68
C VAL A 616 13.34 6.95 -24.19
N LEU A 617 12.41 6.39 -23.42
CA LEU A 617 12.51 6.09 -21.99
C LEU A 617 12.36 4.58 -21.76
N GLN A 618 12.87 4.07 -20.64
CA GLN A 618 12.82 2.63 -20.32
C GLN A 618 11.47 2.15 -19.76
N ARG A 619 10.70 3.02 -19.11
CA ARG A 619 9.47 2.65 -18.40
C ARG A 619 8.37 3.68 -18.57
N GLY A 620 8.72 4.97 -18.62
CA GLY A 620 7.76 6.06 -18.82
C GLY A 620 6.90 6.40 -17.61
N HIS A 621 7.18 5.81 -16.44
CA HIS A 621 6.47 6.11 -15.20
C HIS A 621 6.71 7.54 -14.74
N LEU A 622 5.70 8.13 -14.09
CA LEU A 622 5.76 9.47 -13.52
C LEU A 622 6.10 9.38 -12.03
N VAL A 623 7.13 10.11 -11.60
CA VAL A 623 7.47 10.33 -10.19
C VAL A 623 7.17 11.79 -9.86
N GLU A 624 6.11 12.02 -9.09
CA GLU A 624 5.71 13.35 -8.63
C GLU A 624 6.40 13.67 -7.30
N VAL A 625 6.95 14.88 -7.20
CA VAL A 625 7.66 15.40 -6.02
C VAL A 625 7.40 16.88 -5.82
N ALA A 626 7.51 17.35 -4.59
CA ALA A 626 7.46 18.76 -4.23
C ALA A 626 8.74 19.19 -3.50
N ARG A 627 8.81 20.46 -3.07
CA ARG A 627 9.98 20.99 -2.32
C ARG A 627 10.36 20.11 -1.11
N VAL A 628 9.37 19.58 -0.39
CA VAL A 628 9.58 18.78 0.83
C VAL A 628 10.33 17.47 0.56
N ASP A 629 10.19 16.93 -0.64
CA ASP A 629 10.82 15.67 -1.06
C ASP A 629 12.28 15.87 -1.51
N LEU A 630 12.58 17.07 -2.02
CA LEU A 630 13.87 17.39 -2.64
C LEU A 630 14.83 18.06 -1.66
N VAL A 631 14.31 18.96 -0.82
CA VAL A 631 15.13 19.76 0.10
C VAL A 631 15.24 19.04 1.44
N GLY A 632 16.48 18.76 1.84
CA GLY A 632 16.80 18.23 3.15
C GLY A 632 17.02 19.36 4.15
N GLU A 633 16.85 19.05 5.43
CA GLU A 633 16.91 20.05 6.51
C GLU A 633 18.32 20.20 7.09
N HIS A 634 19.26 19.39 6.62
CA HIS A 634 20.66 19.38 7.02
C HIS A 634 21.57 19.71 5.82
N ILE A 635 22.71 20.36 6.08
CA ILE A 635 23.75 20.60 5.08
C ILE A 635 24.18 19.26 4.44
N GLY A 636 24.12 19.17 3.10
CA GLY A 636 24.48 17.95 2.36
C GLY A 636 23.35 16.92 2.21
N SER A 637 22.27 17.00 3.01
CA SER A 637 21.13 16.08 2.90
C SER A 637 20.24 16.38 1.68
N THR A 638 20.24 17.63 1.22
CA THR A 638 19.48 18.07 0.05
C THR A 638 19.98 17.42 -1.24
N ALA A 639 21.30 17.34 -1.43
CA ALA A 639 21.88 16.67 -2.58
C ALA A 639 21.48 15.17 -2.62
N ILE A 640 21.49 14.51 -1.45
CA ILE A 640 21.10 13.09 -1.33
C ILE A 640 19.62 12.89 -1.67
N ARG A 641 18.72 13.72 -1.10
CA ARG A 641 17.28 13.63 -1.37
C ARG A 641 16.94 13.92 -2.83
N THR A 642 17.55 14.95 -3.39
CA THR A 642 17.37 15.31 -4.80
C THR A 642 17.88 14.18 -5.71
N ALA A 643 19.03 13.58 -5.40
CA ALA A 643 19.56 12.45 -6.14
C ALA A 643 18.65 11.22 -6.03
N ALA A 644 18.18 10.87 -4.83
CA ALA A 644 17.26 9.76 -4.64
C ALA A 644 15.94 9.94 -5.40
N ALA A 645 15.35 11.14 -5.38
CA ALA A 645 14.16 11.47 -6.16
C ALA A 645 14.41 11.33 -7.67
N PHE A 646 15.56 11.80 -8.15
CA PHE A 646 15.97 11.66 -9.54
C PHE A 646 16.20 10.20 -9.94
N ASP A 647 16.84 9.40 -9.09
CA ASP A 647 17.11 7.98 -9.31
C ASP A 647 15.81 7.17 -9.39
N ARG A 648 14.79 7.48 -8.55
CA ARG A 648 13.45 6.88 -8.68
C ARG A 648 12.81 7.16 -10.05
N ALA A 649 13.12 8.31 -10.65
CA ALA A 649 12.60 8.69 -11.96
C ALA A 649 13.43 8.15 -13.14
N ARG A 650 14.51 7.38 -12.91
CA ARG A 650 15.32 6.79 -13.98
C ARG A 650 14.50 5.87 -14.87
N GLY A 651 14.58 6.13 -16.17
CA GLY A 651 13.75 5.46 -17.17
C GLY A 651 12.35 6.06 -17.31
N GLY A 652 12.01 7.15 -16.63
CA GLY A 652 10.69 7.77 -16.58
C GLY A 652 10.74 9.31 -16.57
N VAL A 653 9.73 9.91 -15.94
CA VAL A 653 9.54 11.36 -15.82
C VAL A 653 9.58 11.77 -14.34
N LEU A 654 10.46 12.71 -13.99
CA LEU A 654 10.45 13.41 -12.71
C LEU A 654 9.60 14.68 -12.84
N PHE A 655 8.46 14.73 -12.16
CA PHE A 655 7.55 15.88 -12.14
C PHE A 655 7.68 16.62 -10.81
N ILE A 656 8.13 17.87 -10.87
CA ILE A 656 8.33 18.72 -9.69
C ILE A 656 7.21 19.75 -9.66
N ASP A 657 6.25 19.56 -8.75
CA ASP A 657 5.15 20.52 -8.58
C ASP A 657 5.59 21.72 -7.73
N GLU A 658 5.01 22.88 -8.03
CA GLU A 658 5.35 24.18 -7.45
C GLU A 658 6.87 24.43 -7.37
N ALA A 659 7.60 24.19 -8.46
CA ALA A 659 9.06 24.18 -8.47
C ALA A 659 9.69 25.53 -8.05
N TYR A 660 8.98 26.64 -8.25
CA TYR A 660 9.38 27.96 -7.76
C TYR A 660 9.57 28.00 -6.24
N ALA A 661 8.91 27.12 -5.50
CA ALA A 661 9.09 26.99 -4.07
C ALA A 661 10.55 26.70 -3.72
N LEU A 662 11.35 26.07 -4.59
CA LEU A 662 12.78 25.82 -4.39
C LEU A 662 13.63 27.11 -4.36
N ALA A 663 13.15 28.21 -4.94
CA ALA A 663 13.83 29.51 -5.00
C ALA A 663 12.92 30.68 -4.55
N PRO A 664 12.62 30.81 -3.24
CA PRO A 664 11.78 31.88 -2.71
C PRO A 664 12.48 33.26 -2.71
N GLU A 665 11.69 34.35 -2.72
CA GLU A 665 12.18 35.74 -2.82
C GLU A 665 12.93 36.23 -1.56
N ASP A 666 12.45 35.87 -0.36
CA ASP A 666 13.00 36.30 0.93
C ASP A 666 13.61 35.11 1.69
N GLY A 667 14.87 34.77 1.44
CA GLY A 667 15.45 33.63 2.15
C GLY A 667 16.94 33.39 1.97
N ALA A 668 17.74 34.08 2.76
CA ALA A 668 19.17 33.85 2.98
C ALA A 668 19.47 32.52 3.72
N ARG A 669 18.95 31.38 3.25
CA ARG A 669 19.31 30.02 3.72
C ARG A 669 19.40 29.03 2.54
N ASP A 670 20.60 28.46 2.37
CA ASP A 670 21.19 27.90 1.14
C ASP A 670 20.64 26.57 0.57
N PHE A 671 19.66 25.88 1.19
CA PHE A 671 19.35 24.49 0.81
C PHE A 671 18.55 24.33 -0.48
N GLY A 672 17.62 25.24 -0.80
CA GLY A 672 16.85 25.15 -2.05
C GLY A 672 17.73 25.29 -3.30
N ARG A 673 18.80 26.08 -3.20
CA ARG A 673 19.78 26.25 -4.27
C ARG A 673 20.63 25.00 -4.47
N GLU A 674 21.02 24.33 -3.39
CA GLU A 674 21.70 23.04 -3.44
C GLU A 674 20.87 21.97 -4.16
N ALA A 675 19.55 21.95 -3.96
CA ALA A 675 18.64 21.05 -4.71
C ALA A 675 18.67 21.37 -6.21
N ILE A 676 18.56 22.65 -6.57
CA ILE A 676 18.59 23.10 -7.96
C ILE A 676 19.91 22.74 -8.62
N ASP A 677 21.04 22.99 -7.97
CA ASP A 677 22.37 22.72 -8.52
C ASP A 677 22.60 21.21 -8.69
N THR A 678 22.14 20.39 -7.74
CA THR A 678 22.17 18.93 -7.84
C THR A 678 21.30 18.43 -8.99
N LEU A 679 20.07 18.94 -9.10
CA LEU A 679 19.15 18.60 -10.18
C LEU A 679 19.73 18.97 -11.56
N VAL A 680 20.27 20.18 -11.71
CA VAL A 680 20.93 20.68 -12.93
C VAL A 680 22.11 19.79 -13.35
N LYS A 681 22.88 19.28 -12.39
CA LYS A 681 23.97 18.34 -12.64
C LYS A 681 23.43 16.99 -13.14
N LEU A 682 22.47 16.40 -12.43
CA LEU A 682 21.88 15.10 -12.78
C LEU A 682 21.15 15.13 -14.13
N MET A 683 20.48 16.25 -14.45
CA MET A 683 19.85 16.49 -15.75
C MET A 683 20.87 16.46 -16.90
N GLU A 684 22.12 16.90 -16.67
CA GLU A 684 23.17 16.85 -17.68
C GLU A 684 23.75 15.44 -17.82
N ASP A 685 24.07 14.82 -16.69
CA ASP A 685 24.72 13.50 -16.62
C ASP A 685 23.80 12.38 -17.14
N HIS A 686 22.48 12.51 -16.96
CA HIS A 686 21.48 11.48 -17.27
C HIS A 686 20.38 11.93 -18.25
N ARG A 687 20.68 12.89 -19.14
CA ARG A 687 19.71 13.50 -20.08
C ARG A 687 18.96 12.54 -21.01
N ASP A 688 19.50 11.34 -21.23
CA ASP A 688 18.91 10.32 -22.09
C ASP A 688 18.09 9.28 -21.30
N GLU A 689 18.15 9.31 -19.97
CA GLU A 689 17.50 8.34 -19.06
C GLU A 689 16.30 8.93 -18.32
N VAL A 690 16.26 10.25 -18.09
CA VAL A 690 15.22 10.93 -17.31
C VAL A 690 14.71 12.16 -18.04
N VAL A 691 13.39 12.33 -18.08
CA VAL A 691 12.75 13.61 -18.42
C VAL A 691 12.36 14.32 -17.14
N VAL A 692 12.64 15.61 -17.05
CA VAL A 692 12.30 16.44 -15.87
C VAL A 692 11.28 17.47 -16.33
N ILE A 693 10.16 17.53 -15.63
CA ILE A 693 9.09 18.51 -15.86
C ILE A 693 8.92 19.30 -14.57
N VAL A 694 9.10 20.62 -14.65
CA VAL A 694 8.81 21.53 -13.53
C VAL A 694 7.48 22.21 -13.77
N ALA A 695 6.63 22.26 -12.75
CA ALA A 695 5.29 22.84 -12.85
C ALA A 695 5.06 23.95 -11.83
N GLY A 696 4.17 24.88 -12.16
CA GLY A 696 3.74 25.95 -11.25
C GLY A 696 2.90 27.03 -11.92
N TYR A 697 2.61 28.08 -11.16
CA TYR A 697 1.93 29.27 -11.66
C TYR A 697 2.83 30.07 -12.62
N THR A 698 2.22 30.73 -13.61
CA THR A 698 2.96 31.35 -14.72
C THR A 698 3.98 32.39 -14.26
N ALA A 699 3.58 33.35 -13.40
CA ALA A 699 4.47 34.43 -12.96
C ALA A 699 5.60 33.93 -12.03
N GLU A 700 5.30 32.96 -11.18
CA GLU A 700 6.20 32.29 -10.26
C GLU A 700 7.27 31.49 -11.02
N MET A 701 6.87 30.80 -12.09
CA MET A 701 7.79 30.03 -12.92
C MET A 701 8.72 30.90 -13.75
N GLU A 702 8.26 32.06 -14.24
CA GLU A 702 9.14 33.04 -14.90
C GLU A 702 10.23 33.56 -13.94
N ARG A 703 9.87 33.80 -12.67
CA ARG A 703 10.83 34.15 -11.62
C ARG A 703 11.79 33.00 -11.32
N PHE A 704 11.29 31.77 -11.17
CA PHE A 704 12.13 30.59 -10.93
C PHE A 704 13.17 30.37 -12.05
N LEU A 705 12.76 30.50 -13.30
CA LEU A 705 13.65 30.33 -14.46
C LEU A 705 14.73 31.42 -14.54
N SER A 706 14.41 32.64 -14.10
CA SER A 706 15.38 33.75 -14.07
C SER A 706 16.32 33.71 -12.85
N ALA A 707 15.95 32.98 -11.79
CA ALA A 707 16.76 32.88 -10.57
C ALA A 707 18.06 32.07 -10.73
N ASN A 708 18.13 31.12 -11.67
CA ASN A 708 19.33 30.32 -11.91
C ASN A 708 19.57 30.09 -13.42
N PRO A 709 20.70 30.60 -13.99
CA PRO A 709 21.04 30.40 -15.40
C PRO A 709 21.12 28.93 -15.83
N GLY A 710 21.51 28.03 -14.91
CA GLY A 710 21.57 26.59 -15.15
C GLY A 710 20.20 26.00 -15.48
N VAL A 711 19.17 26.41 -14.75
CA VAL A 711 17.77 26.01 -14.95
C VAL A 711 17.29 26.49 -16.33
N SER A 712 17.38 27.80 -16.61
CA SER A 712 16.97 28.37 -17.91
C SER A 712 17.66 27.70 -19.10
N SER A 713 18.92 27.28 -18.95
CA SER A 713 19.65 26.60 -20.04
C SER A 713 19.17 25.17 -20.34
N ARG A 714 18.67 24.45 -19.34
CA ARG A 714 18.34 23.01 -19.44
C ARG A 714 16.88 22.75 -19.75
N PHE A 715 16.00 23.62 -19.29
CA PHE A 715 14.59 23.59 -19.66
C PHE A 715 14.41 24.23 -21.04
N SER A 716 13.87 23.44 -21.96
CA SER A 716 13.97 23.75 -23.39
C SER A 716 12.75 24.44 -23.97
N ARG A 717 11.59 24.25 -23.32
CA ARG A 717 10.30 24.77 -23.73
C ARG A 717 9.40 24.96 -22.52
N THR A 718 8.55 25.96 -22.62
CA THR A 718 7.47 26.23 -21.68
C THR A 718 6.15 25.93 -22.37
N ILE A 719 5.32 25.10 -21.75
CA ILE A 719 3.96 24.78 -22.19
C ILE A 719 2.99 25.44 -21.22
N THR A 720 2.19 26.37 -21.74
CA THR A 720 1.20 27.12 -20.96
C THR A 720 -0.15 26.42 -21.03
N PHE A 721 -0.70 26.10 -19.87
CA PHE A 721 -2.01 25.50 -19.66
C PHE A 721 -3.01 26.61 -19.33
N PRO A 722 -3.90 26.99 -20.28
CA PRO A 722 -4.91 28.01 -20.03
C PRO A 722 -6.00 27.49 -19.10
N ASP A 723 -6.74 28.42 -18.49
CA ASP A 723 -7.97 28.10 -17.77
C ASP A 723 -9.04 27.56 -18.74
N TYR A 724 -9.86 26.62 -18.28
CA TYR A 724 -10.96 26.08 -19.06
C TYR A 724 -12.07 27.13 -19.24
N THR A 725 -12.68 27.15 -20.42
CA THR A 725 -13.91 27.91 -20.67
C THR A 725 -15.09 27.31 -19.90
N ALA A 726 -16.20 28.05 -19.76
CA ALA A 726 -17.39 27.51 -19.10
C ALA A 726 -17.94 26.28 -19.83
N ASP A 727 -17.90 26.29 -21.16
CA ASP A 727 -18.25 25.14 -22.01
C ASP A 727 -17.34 23.93 -21.76
N GLU A 728 -16.03 24.15 -21.66
CA GLU A 728 -15.07 23.07 -21.35
C GLU A 728 -15.26 22.52 -19.92
N LEU A 729 -15.60 23.36 -18.94
CA LEU A 729 -15.93 22.89 -17.58
C LEU A 729 -17.22 22.05 -17.56
N LEU A 730 -18.22 22.44 -18.36
CA LEU A 730 -19.44 21.66 -18.55
C LEU A 730 -19.14 20.31 -19.21
N GLU A 731 -18.29 20.28 -20.23
CA GLU A 731 -17.85 19.04 -20.88
C GLU A 731 -17.11 18.11 -19.90
N ILE A 732 -16.26 18.66 -19.02
CA ILE A 732 -15.60 17.89 -17.94
C ILE A 732 -16.65 17.30 -16.99
N ALA A 733 -17.62 18.09 -16.54
CA ALA A 733 -18.70 17.61 -15.67
C ALA A 733 -19.55 16.53 -16.35
N ARG A 734 -19.84 16.67 -17.65
CA ARG A 734 -20.55 15.66 -18.45
C ARG A 734 -19.76 14.35 -18.53
N ALA A 735 -18.44 14.43 -18.73
CA ALA A 735 -17.58 13.25 -18.75
C ALA A 735 -17.59 12.52 -17.40
N GLN A 736 -17.53 13.24 -16.28
CA GLN A 736 -17.66 12.66 -14.94
C GLN A 736 -19.04 12.01 -14.74
N CYS A 737 -20.13 12.65 -15.18
CA CYS A 737 -21.46 12.04 -15.11
C CYS A 737 -21.51 10.71 -15.88
N ALA A 738 -21.01 10.68 -17.12
CA ALA A 738 -21.01 9.48 -17.95
C ALA A 738 -20.16 8.34 -17.35
N GLU A 739 -19.00 8.66 -16.77
CA GLU A 739 -18.11 7.71 -16.08
C GLU A 739 -18.81 7.03 -14.88
N HIS A 740 -19.69 7.76 -14.20
CA HIS A 740 -20.42 7.30 -13.01
C HIS A 740 -21.88 6.92 -13.30
N GLU A 741 -22.25 6.69 -14.56
CA GLU A 741 -23.62 6.32 -15.00
C GLU A 741 -24.73 7.33 -14.63
N TYR A 742 -24.37 8.60 -14.41
CA TYR A 742 -25.32 9.71 -14.23
C TYR A 742 -25.66 10.37 -15.56
N ALA A 743 -26.90 10.83 -15.69
CA ALA A 743 -27.40 11.61 -16.81
C ALA A 743 -27.76 13.04 -16.37
N LEU A 744 -27.46 14.02 -17.21
CA LEU A 744 -27.88 15.42 -17.02
C LEU A 744 -29.16 15.68 -17.82
N SER A 745 -30.16 16.30 -17.20
CA SER A 745 -31.30 16.84 -17.96
C SER A 745 -30.87 18.08 -18.77
N GLU A 746 -31.56 18.38 -19.88
CA GLU A 746 -31.28 19.58 -20.70
C GLU A 746 -31.33 20.88 -19.87
N ALA A 747 -32.25 20.94 -18.90
CA ALA A 747 -32.34 22.06 -17.96
C ALA A 747 -31.15 22.12 -16.99
N THR A 748 -30.60 20.96 -16.59
CA THR A 748 -29.42 20.87 -15.70
C THR A 748 -28.17 21.32 -16.44
N GLU A 749 -28.02 20.95 -17.72
CA GLU A 749 -26.90 21.39 -18.55
C GLU A 749 -26.87 22.92 -18.70
N GLY A 750 -28.01 23.53 -18.99
CA GLY A 750 -28.13 25.00 -19.04
C GLY A 750 -27.79 25.66 -17.71
N ALA A 751 -28.32 25.14 -16.59
CA ALA A 751 -28.03 25.67 -15.26
C ALA A 751 -26.55 25.53 -14.86
N LEU A 752 -25.91 24.42 -15.25
CA LEU A 752 -24.47 24.20 -15.02
C LEU A 752 -23.61 25.16 -15.82
N LEU A 753 -23.98 25.41 -17.07
CA LEU A 753 -23.27 26.39 -17.91
C LEU A 753 -23.33 27.78 -17.29
N ASP A 754 -24.52 28.23 -16.88
CA ASP A 754 -24.71 29.51 -16.19
C ASP A 754 -23.93 29.57 -14.87
N HIS A 755 -23.91 28.47 -14.12
CA HIS A 755 -23.13 28.36 -12.89
C HIS A 755 -21.62 28.55 -13.16
N PHE A 756 -21.05 27.80 -14.11
CA PHE A 756 -19.63 27.92 -14.47
C PHE A 756 -19.27 29.27 -15.11
N ALA A 757 -20.21 29.90 -15.81
CA ALA A 757 -20.04 31.25 -16.34
C ALA A 757 -20.04 32.32 -15.22
N GLY A 758 -20.76 32.09 -14.13
CA GLY A 758 -20.84 32.97 -12.97
C GLY A 758 -19.71 32.86 -11.95
N LEU A 759 -18.81 31.88 -12.08
CA LEU A 759 -17.69 31.70 -11.15
C LEU A 759 -16.60 32.78 -11.32
N GLU A 760 -16.13 33.33 -10.22
CA GLU A 760 -14.97 34.23 -10.23
C GLU A 760 -13.69 33.47 -10.58
N ARG A 761 -13.05 33.88 -11.68
CA ARG A 761 -11.80 33.28 -12.18
C ARG A 761 -10.60 34.06 -11.65
N GLY A 762 -10.24 33.79 -10.41
CA GLY A 762 -9.03 34.31 -9.80
C GLY A 762 -7.77 33.53 -10.21
N PRO A 763 -6.57 34.02 -9.83
CA PRO A 763 -5.29 33.37 -10.14
C PRO A 763 -5.11 31.95 -9.56
N ASN A 764 -5.90 31.60 -8.53
CA ASN A 764 -5.90 30.27 -7.90
C ASN A 764 -7.14 29.44 -8.25
N PHE A 765 -7.82 29.76 -9.36
CA PHE A 765 -9.03 29.03 -9.76
C PHE A 765 -8.72 27.54 -10.05
N GLY A 766 -9.52 26.65 -9.46
CA GLY A 766 -9.29 25.20 -9.46
C GLY A 766 -9.61 24.47 -10.78
N ASN A 767 -10.18 25.15 -11.79
CA ASN A 767 -10.46 24.58 -13.12
C ASN A 767 -11.17 23.22 -13.06
N GLY A 768 -10.56 22.15 -13.61
CA GLY A 768 -11.16 20.80 -13.61
C GLY A 768 -11.40 20.24 -12.21
N ARG A 769 -10.62 20.68 -11.19
CA ARG A 769 -10.90 20.35 -9.78
C ARG A 769 -12.23 20.97 -9.34
N THR A 770 -12.52 22.21 -9.75
CA THR A 770 -13.80 22.86 -9.48
C THR A 770 -14.95 22.12 -10.16
N ALA A 771 -14.80 21.73 -11.43
CA ALA A 771 -15.83 20.97 -12.14
C ALA A 771 -16.15 19.63 -11.45
N ARG A 772 -15.11 18.93 -10.98
CA ARG A 772 -15.25 17.69 -10.19
C ARG A 772 -15.95 17.92 -8.85
N GLN A 773 -15.58 18.97 -8.11
CA GLN A 773 -16.22 19.34 -6.85
C GLN A 773 -17.71 19.68 -7.04
N VAL A 774 -18.06 20.36 -8.14
CA VAL A 774 -19.46 20.64 -8.49
C VAL A 774 -20.21 19.34 -8.75
N PHE A 775 -19.65 18.40 -9.50
CA PHE A 775 -20.24 17.08 -9.72
C PHE A 775 -20.43 16.30 -8.40
N GLU A 776 -19.39 16.22 -7.56
CA GLU A 776 -19.45 15.54 -6.25
C GLU A 776 -20.58 16.14 -5.38
N THR A 777 -20.68 17.47 -5.33
CA THR A 777 -21.77 18.17 -4.63
C THR A 777 -23.15 17.85 -5.20
N MET A 778 -23.26 17.72 -6.53
CA MET A 778 -24.52 17.34 -7.18
C MET A 778 -24.94 15.91 -6.83
N VAL A 779 -23.99 14.98 -6.78
CA VAL A 779 -24.24 13.59 -6.37
C VAL A 779 -24.71 13.53 -4.91
N GLU A 780 -24.08 14.28 -4.01
CA GLU A 780 -24.51 14.35 -2.61
C GLU A 780 -25.97 14.86 -2.48
N ARG A 781 -26.31 15.92 -3.22
CA ARG A 781 -27.65 16.50 -3.19
C ARG A 781 -28.69 15.61 -3.85
N HIS A 782 -28.31 14.93 -4.94
CA HIS A 782 -29.12 13.90 -5.58
C HIS A 782 -29.43 12.75 -4.61
N ALA A 783 -28.44 12.24 -3.87
CA ALA A 783 -28.62 11.16 -2.91
C ALA A 783 -29.64 11.54 -1.83
N VAL A 784 -29.56 12.77 -1.29
CA VAL A 784 -30.54 13.29 -0.31
C VAL A 784 -31.95 13.36 -0.91
N ARG A 785 -32.07 13.82 -2.16
CA ARG A 785 -33.35 13.92 -2.87
C ARG A 785 -33.97 12.56 -3.14
N VAL A 786 -33.18 11.60 -3.64
CA VAL A 786 -33.66 10.27 -4.00
C VAL A 786 -33.97 9.41 -2.77
N ALA A 787 -33.23 9.57 -1.67
CA ALA A 787 -33.54 8.90 -0.41
C ALA A 787 -34.92 9.26 0.17
N ALA A 788 -35.50 10.39 -0.24
CA ALA A 788 -36.86 10.80 0.15
C ALA A 788 -37.96 10.11 -0.68
N LEU A 789 -37.63 9.37 -1.74
CA LEU A 789 -38.57 8.62 -2.58
C LEU A 789 -38.77 7.21 -2.01
N ALA A 790 -40.02 6.74 -1.99
CA ALA A 790 -40.35 5.43 -1.41
C ALA A 790 -39.93 4.23 -2.29
N ASP A 791 -39.90 4.42 -3.62
CA ASP A 791 -39.52 3.39 -4.60
C ASP A 791 -38.99 4.08 -5.88
N PRO A 792 -37.73 4.55 -5.88
CA PRO A 792 -37.18 5.29 -7.01
C PRO A 792 -36.89 4.37 -8.20
N SER A 793 -37.29 4.82 -9.39
CA SER A 793 -36.98 4.14 -10.65
C SER A 793 -35.49 4.27 -11.02
N THR A 794 -35.00 3.40 -11.90
CA THR A 794 -33.62 3.47 -12.43
C THR A 794 -33.31 4.82 -13.08
N GLU A 795 -34.31 5.42 -13.75
CA GLU A 795 -34.17 6.74 -14.36
C GLU A 795 -33.96 7.84 -13.28
N GLU A 796 -34.68 7.77 -12.17
CA GLU A 796 -34.51 8.73 -11.05
C GLU A 796 -33.19 8.54 -10.31
N LEU A 797 -32.68 7.31 -10.24
CA LEU A 797 -31.37 6.99 -9.67
C LEU A 797 -30.22 7.54 -10.53
N GLN A 798 -30.43 7.75 -11.82
CA GLN A 798 -29.41 8.24 -12.76
C GLN A 798 -29.54 9.74 -13.08
N LEU A 799 -30.74 10.33 -12.98
CA LEU A 799 -30.99 11.69 -13.47
C LEU A 799 -30.66 12.78 -12.45
N LEU A 800 -29.67 13.62 -12.77
CA LEU A 800 -29.34 14.85 -12.05
C LEU A 800 -30.18 16.02 -12.58
N VAL A 801 -30.86 16.73 -11.67
CA VAL A 801 -31.78 17.84 -11.98
C VAL A 801 -31.23 19.18 -11.48
N PRO A 802 -31.77 20.33 -11.93
CA PRO A 802 -31.25 21.65 -11.52
C PRO A 802 -31.22 21.89 -9.99
N ALA A 803 -32.10 21.25 -9.23
CA ALA A 803 -32.13 21.37 -7.77
C ALA A 803 -30.89 20.76 -7.08
N ASP A 804 -30.19 19.86 -7.78
CA ASP A 804 -29.00 19.18 -7.29
C ASP A 804 -27.75 20.08 -7.42
N LEU A 805 -27.80 21.22 -8.13
CA LEU A 805 -26.66 22.13 -8.23
C LEU A 805 -26.25 22.74 -6.87
N PRO A 806 -24.96 23.11 -6.70
CA PRO A 806 -24.51 23.88 -5.56
C PRO A 806 -25.26 25.21 -5.47
N VAL A 807 -25.73 25.56 -4.26
CA VAL A 807 -26.33 26.87 -4.01
C VAL A 807 -25.21 27.89 -3.98
N VAL A 808 -25.18 28.80 -4.94
CA VAL A 808 -24.25 29.95 -4.91
C VAL A 808 -24.60 30.78 -3.68
N PRO A 809 -23.64 31.05 -2.76
CA PRO A 809 -23.88 32.02 -1.69
C PRO A 809 -24.26 33.34 -2.36
N LEU A 810 -25.45 33.87 -2.05
CA LEU A 810 -25.78 35.24 -2.45
C LEU A 810 -24.71 36.17 -1.84
N PRO A 811 -24.20 37.14 -2.62
CA PRO A 811 -23.10 38.01 -2.21
C PRO A 811 -23.38 38.82 -0.94
#